data_AF-D2S3S1-F1
#
_entry.id   AF-D2S3S1-F1
#
_cell.length_a   1.000
_cell.length_b   1.000
_cell.length_c   1.000
_cell.angle_alpha   90.00
_cell.angle_beta   90.00
_cell.angle_gamma   90.00
#
_symmetry.space_group_name_H-M   'P 1'
#
loop_
_entity.id
_entity.type
_entity.pdbx_description
1 polymer ?
#
loop_
_entity_poly.entity_id
_entity_poly.type
_entity_poly.pdbx_seq_one_letter_code
_entity_poly.pdbx_strand_id
1 'polypeptide(L)'
;MTAAPEGGGRAAVRTLLRMRAQEGCEAEFEAAWRRAAAEISRVPGNLRQELMRDEGDPRWFAIVSDWTDRASVDAFGRSEARETLTEALRDLREDATRSTFTVLATVDAERPRPVRIDFSTSVKPGEQVAFERAYTTVTERIGDSRGYVREELLRDDSGLRYHIFAEWESEDDFVQWVEDPSHMAAGAPLARWHSVEFRREVLEIRRRPDADADFPPLDSPGGDVEVERVRVDSAVAVEPWEQEAFELAYLAAAQLARSAPGHAREELLREPDGRRYHVVAEWDSERHFTDWTAEPANWVAGPLGRWLARGEDRRVFALRVRPVPPAETAAAGTLPAQQPAAVDAVVPDGVPVAPEPDLEVVAGQPVQLSAEQAAGTEPALTSTVPSASVQEFVEKPDDQHAPAAAALPAPAADVAARPGRAVEVLVVGAGPAGLTHAIELARRGIAVRVVDKRPQASTQADKAIGIHCRTMEIWEDQGIVTEAMDAGIWLYGQTVFVNGEQTHQVDWAGLDELPYAHLGLPQYDTERILGAKLASLGVVVERGVELVGFTQDDEGVTAQLRHGSGEGETTRAQYLVGCDGAHSAVRSGLGLAFEGGLSMFPQLFMLGDVDVDWDLPAGHLVRFVRIENGDDFTGMLVCVPLKGRNRYRIATLAPQRWQDAVGSGVVPPGFWQEYEPPTLADMQAAIDDLGPPGTTASNLRWSSIFRIKHGIVDRYREGRVFVAGDAAHLHPPAGGQGMNTGIQDAWNLGWKLALAVRREAAPGLLDSYDAERRPAGKMIVDRAVAIAFTDEMDMEDEKAQFLLEMQMTMNYAGSPLVGEGPGGEAFPAGPEPGHRAPDVQGLRRFGVGHPLRLFDLTRGTRSTLLLHADATASEEQVSDLEKLAVAVRQQTRGEVGAYLVAAPEARVPLLVDLPVVRDAEGTFAAAYGTAGAGTAAYLVRPDGHVGFRGRPLDEDALLDHLAGVFAQ
;
A
#
# COMPACT_ATOMS: atom_id res chain seq x y z
N MET A 1 7.01 5.80 5.97
CA MET A 1 7.46 7.13 6.39
C MET A 1 7.58 8.04 5.17
N THR A 2 6.47 8.58 4.69
CA THR A 2 6.50 9.57 3.59
C THR A 2 6.99 10.91 4.16
N ALA A 3 8.11 11.40 3.63
CA ALA A 3 8.67 12.67 4.03
C ALA A 3 7.70 13.82 3.70
N ALA A 4 7.52 14.75 4.64
CA ALA A 4 6.79 15.98 4.41
C ALA A 4 7.57 16.91 3.44
N PRO A 5 6.92 17.86 2.76
CA PRO A 5 7.57 18.74 1.78
C PRO A 5 8.69 19.60 2.38
N GLU A 6 9.71 19.91 1.58
CA GLU A 6 10.87 20.70 1.99
C GLU A 6 10.48 22.17 2.26
N GLY A 7 10.75 22.65 3.48
CA GLY A 7 10.36 24.02 3.87
C GLY A 7 10.85 24.48 5.26
N GLY A 8 11.93 23.92 5.78
CA GLY A 8 12.49 24.31 7.08
C GLY A 8 13.47 23.26 7.61
N GLY A 9 14.60 23.69 8.19
CA GLY A 9 15.62 22.79 8.72
C GLY A 9 15.07 21.96 9.88
N ARG A 10 14.66 20.71 9.61
CA ARG A 10 14.15 19.78 10.63
C ARG A 10 15.29 19.19 11.46
N ALA A 11 15.00 18.96 12.72
CA ALA A 11 15.92 18.36 13.68
C ALA A 11 16.13 16.88 13.38
N ALA A 12 17.38 16.41 13.39
CA ALA A 12 17.69 14.98 13.40
C ALA A 12 17.93 14.46 14.83
N VAL A 13 18.37 15.33 15.74
CA VAL A 13 18.65 14.95 17.14
C VAL A 13 18.05 16.00 18.09
N ARG A 14 17.30 15.52 19.08
CA ARG A 14 16.71 16.32 20.16
C ARG A 14 17.35 15.95 21.49
N THR A 15 18.01 16.88 22.17
CA THR A 15 18.44 16.65 23.57
C THR A 15 17.37 17.18 24.52
N LEU A 16 16.93 16.34 25.45
CA LEU A 16 16.02 16.73 26.54
C LEU A 16 16.79 16.68 27.86
N LEU A 17 16.99 17.83 28.51
CA LEU A 17 17.52 17.87 29.87
C LEU A 17 16.37 18.14 30.82
N ARG A 18 16.01 17.14 31.63
CA ARG A 18 15.07 17.29 32.73
C ARG A 18 15.87 17.69 33.97
N MET A 19 15.57 18.84 34.56
CA MET A 19 16.25 19.31 35.77
C MET A 19 15.23 19.71 36.82
N ARG A 20 15.52 19.36 38.08
CA ARG A 20 14.78 19.88 39.22
C ARG A 20 15.53 21.08 39.77
N ALA A 21 14.90 22.26 39.76
CA ALA A 21 15.47 23.45 40.35
C ALA A 21 15.55 23.31 41.88
N GLN A 22 16.57 23.92 42.49
CA GLN A 22 16.58 24.11 43.95
C GLN A 22 15.37 24.95 44.38
N GLU A 23 14.85 24.67 45.57
CA GLU A 23 13.61 25.27 46.07
C GLU A 23 13.74 26.78 46.19
N GLY A 24 12.92 27.53 45.44
CA GLY A 24 12.99 29.00 45.38
C GLY A 24 13.97 29.56 44.35
N CYS A 25 14.69 28.71 43.59
CA CYS A 25 15.60 29.12 42.52
C CYS A 25 14.98 29.03 41.12
N GLU A 26 13.67 28.74 40.99
CA GLU A 26 13.02 28.42 39.71
C GLU A 26 13.13 29.58 38.69
N ALA A 27 12.85 30.81 39.12
CA ALA A 27 12.96 31.99 38.25
C ALA A 27 14.43 32.34 37.90
N GLU A 28 15.37 32.12 38.82
CA GLU A 28 16.79 32.30 38.57
C GLU A 28 17.33 31.25 37.59
N PHE A 29 16.83 30.01 37.69
CA PHE A 29 17.11 28.91 36.77
C PHE A 29 16.60 29.22 35.35
N GLU A 30 15.35 29.66 35.19
CA GLU A 30 14.80 30.10 33.90
C GLU A 30 15.65 31.24 33.29
N ALA A 31 15.99 32.26 34.09
CA ALA A 31 16.76 33.41 33.63
C ALA A 31 18.22 33.04 33.26
N ALA A 32 18.84 32.13 34.01
CA ALA A 32 20.16 31.59 33.71
C ALA A 32 20.14 30.74 32.43
N TRP A 33 19.11 29.91 32.24
CA TRP A 33 18.93 29.14 31.02
C TRP A 33 18.74 30.06 29.80
N ARG A 34 17.87 31.09 29.86
CA ARG A 34 17.64 32.01 28.72
C ARG A 34 18.93 32.69 28.25
N ARG A 35 19.85 33.04 29.18
CA ARG A 35 21.17 33.59 28.83
C ARG A 35 22.05 32.58 28.10
N ALA A 36 22.16 31.36 28.63
CA ALA A 36 22.92 30.30 27.98
C ALA A 36 22.33 29.92 26.61
N ALA A 37 21.00 29.79 26.51
CA ALA A 37 20.28 29.44 25.29
C ALA A 37 20.55 30.42 24.13
N ALA A 38 20.72 31.71 24.41
CA ALA A 38 21.06 32.74 23.42
C ALA A 38 22.49 32.64 22.87
N GLU A 39 23.40 31.96 23.57
CA GLU A 39 24.73 31.60 23.06
C GLU A 39 24.70 30.25 22.36
N ILE A 40 23.97 29.27 22.91
CA ILE A 40 23.83 27.92 22.34
C ILE A 40 23.12 27.96 20.98
N SER A 41 22.13 28.83 20.78
CA SER A 41 21.45 29.00 19.49
C SER A 41 22.34 29.53 18.36
N ARG A 42 23.53 30.04 18.70
CA ARG A 42 24.57 30.44 17.73
C ARG A 42 25.56 29.34 17.43
N VAL A 43 25.51 28.20 18.14
CA VAL A 43 26.37 27.05 17.89
C VAL A 43 25.96 26.44 16.55
N PRO A 44 26.89 26.22 15.60
CA PRO A 44 26.59 25.61 14.31
C PRO A 44 25.84 24.29 14.47
N GLY A 45 24.72 24.16 13.76
CA GLY A 45 23.85 23.00 13.83
C GLY A 45 22.81 23.02 14.94
N ASN A 46 22.72 24.05 15.80
CA ASN A 46 21.52 24.22 16.65
C ASN A 46 20.35 24.78 15.82
N LEU A 47 19.15 24.24 16.04
CA LEU A 47 17.91 24.58 15.33
C LEU A 47 16.81 25.14 16.25
N ARG A 48 16.75 24.66 17.50
CA ARG A 48 15.80 25.12 18.53
C ARG A 48 16.46 25.08 19.90
N GLN A 49 16.07 26.02 20.76
CA GLN A 49 16.27 26.01 22.20
C GLN A 49 14.94 26.37 22.85
N GLU A 50 14.45 25.51 23.73
CA GLU A 50 13.14 25.65 24.37
C GLU A 50 13.20 25.15 25.81
N LEU A 51 12.40 25.77 26.67
CA LEU A 51 12.24 25.43 28.08
C LEU A 51 10.76 25.24 28.35
N MET A 52 10.38 24.04 28.75
CA MET A 52 9.03 23.68 29.20
C MET A 52 9.06 23.40 30.70
N ARG A 53 7.89 23.44 31.33
CA ARG A 53 7.72 23.20 32.77
C ARG A 53 6.69 22.09 32.96
N ASP A 54 6.89 21.26 33.97
CA ASP A 54 5.94 20.21 34.32
C ASP A 54 4.68 20.84 34.96
N GLU A 55 3.51 20.37 34.54
CA GLU A 55 2.21 20.90 34.97
C GLU A 55 1.84 20.42 36.39
N GLY A 56 2.34 19.24 36.81
CA GLY A 56 2.08 18.65 38.12
C GLY A 56 3.11 19.00 39.20
N ASP A 57 4.37 19.30 38.83
CA ASP A 57 5.40 19.80 39.77
C ASP A 57 6.19 20.98 39.16
N PRO A 58 5.92 22.22 39.59
CA PRO A 58 6.52 23.42 39.00
C PRO A 58 8.02 23.56 39.29
N ARG A 59 8.67 22.63 40.01
CA ARG A 59 10.12 22.60 40.18
C ARG A 59 10.84 21.77 39.13
N TRP A 60 10.11 20.98 38.34
CA TRP A 60 10.66 20.22 37.21
C TRP A 60 10.59 21.00 35.90
N PHE A 61 11.75 21.10 35.24
CA PHE A 61 11.93 21.77 33.97
C PHE A 61 12.43 20.78 32.91
N ALA A 62 11.98 20.99 31.67
CA ALA A 62 12.32 20.21 30.49
C ALA A 62 12.93 21.13 29.43
N ILE A 63 14.26 21.14 29.33
CA ILE A 63 15.00 21.86 28.29
C ILE A 63 15.07 21.00 27.04
N VAL A 64 14.45 21.45 25.95
CA VAL A 64 14.56 20.86 24.61
C VAL A 64 15.58 21.65 23.78
N SER A 65 16.51 20.93 23.16
CA SER A 65 17.41 21.49 22.16
C SER A 65 17.40 20.63 20.91
N ASP A 66 17.09 21.23 19.78
CA ASP A 66 17.09 20.55 18.48
C ASP A 66 18.35 20.86 17.70
N TRP A 67 18.84 19.85 16.99
CA TRP A 67 20.11 19.90 16.28
C TRP A 67 19.99 19.24 14.90
N THR A 68 20.75 19.75 13.94
CA THR A 68 20.81 19.25 12.55
C THR A 68 21.27 17.80 12.47
N ASP A 69 22.15 17.38 13.38
CA ASP A 69 22.81 16.08 13.35
C ASP A 69 23.52 15.79 14.69
N ARG A 70 24.01 14.56 14.84
CA ARG A 70 24.71 14.12 16.06
C ARG A 70 26.11 14.72 16.20
N ALA A 71 26.81 15.00 15.11
CA ALA A 71 28.14 15.60 15.16
C ALA A 71 28.08 17.02 15.72
N SER A 72 27.00 17.76 15.45
CA SER A 72 26.69 19.08 16.02
C SER A 72 26.39 19.00 17.53
N VAL A 73 25.63 17.99 17.98
CA VAL A 73 25.41 17.71 19.41
C VAL A 73 26.71 17.35 20.13
N ASP A 74 27.57 16.56 19.49
CA ASP A 74 28.84 16.11 20.06
C ASP A 74 29.92 17.21 19.98
N ALA A 75 29.84 18.12 19.00
CA ALA A 75 30.66 19.33 18.91
C ALA A 75 30.27 20.35 19.98
N PHE A 76 28.96 20.58 20.18
CA PHE A 76 28.46 21.26 21.38
C PHE A 76 28.91 20.54 22.66
N GLY A 77 28.88 19.20 22.65
CA GLY A 77 29.43 18.32 23.68
C GLY A 77 30.88 18.63 24.11
N ARG A 78 31.66 19.27 23.22
CA ARG A 78 33.08 19.61 23.39
C ARG A 78 33.36 21.12 23.29
N SER A 79 32.33 21.98 23.24
CA SER A 79 32.51 23.44 23.12
C SER A 79 32.32 24.17 24.44
N GLU A 80 32.94 25.35 24.55
CA GLU A 80 32.81 26.24 25.70
C GLU A 80 31.34 26.60 26.00
N ALA A 81 30.47 26.68 24.98
CA ALA A 81 29.05 26.96 25.14
C ALA A 81 28.29 25.91 25.99
N ARG A 82 28.75 24.64 26.02
CA ARG A 82 28.21 23.63 26.94
C ARG A 82 28.69 23.85 28.35
N GLU A 83 29.92 24.33 28.53
CA GLU A 83 30.47 24.69 29.83
C GLU A 83 29.70 25.89 30.39
N THR A 84 29.42 26.92 29.57
CA THR A 84 28.51 28.03 29.91
C THR A 84 27.16 27.53 30.44
N LEU A 85 26.47 26.63 29.73
CA LEU A 85 25.19 26.06 30.19
C LEU A 85 25.35 25.26 31.50
N THR A 86 26.40 24.45 31.58
CA THR A 86 26.61 23.53 32.70
C THR A 86 26.92 24.28 33.98
N GLU A 87 27.72 25.36 33.89
CA GLU A 87 28.07 26.27 34.98
C GLU A 87 26.91 27.18 35.37
N ALA A 88 26.26 27.85 34.41
CA ALA A 88 25.14 28.75 34.68
C ALA A 88 23.98 28.08 35.44
N LEU A 89 23.79 26.78 35.25
CA LEU A 89 22.75 25.98 35.91
C LEU A 89 23.30 25.03 36.98
N ARG A 90 24.60 25.08 37.34
CA ARG A 90 25.21 24.07 38.23
C ARG A 90 24.64 24.12 39.63
N ASP A 91 24.63 25.32 40.21
CA ASP A 91 24.35 25.52 41.62
C ASP A 91 22.86 25.84 41.87
N LEU A 92 22.07 26.00 40.79
CA LEU A 92 20.62 26.29 40.82
C LEU A 92 19.74 25.03 40.72
N ARG A 93 20.33 23.84 40.66
CA ARG A 93 19.62 22.55 40.48
C ARG A 93 19.95 21.55 41.57
N GLU A 94 19.01 20.66 41.85
CA GLU A 94 19.17 19.51 42.75
C GLU A 94 19.53 18.24 41.96
N ASP A 95 18.78 18.02 40.87
CA ASP A 95 18.91 16.85 40.01
C ASP A 95 18.89 17.27 38.54
N ALA A 96 19.57 16.49 37.70
CA ALA A 96 19.64 16.66 36.26
C ALA A 96 19.75 15.30 35.57
N THR A 97 18.68 14.90 34.89
CA THR A 97 18.69 13.75 33.98
C THR A 97 18.67 14.26 32.54
N ARG A 98 19.56 13.71 31.70
CA ARG A 98 19.64 14.07 30.28
C ARG A 98 19.29 12.86 29.43
N SER A 99 18.19 12.95 28.71
CA SER A 99 17.89 12.09 27.58
C SER A 99 18.37 12.76 26.29
N THR A 100 18.65 11.98 25.25
CA THR A 100 18.93 12.51 23.92
C THR A 100 18.30 11.57 22.92
N PHE A 101 17.33 12.07 22.19
CA PHE A 101 16.53 11.29 21.28
C PHE A 101 16.95 11.55 19.84
N THR A 102 16.82 10.54 18.99
CA THR A 102 16.71 10.77 17.55
C THR A 102 15.27 11.20 17.27
N VAL A 103 15.08 12.30 16.53
CA VAL A 103 13.76 12.67 16.01
C VAL A 103 13.55 11.84 14.75
N LEU A 104 12.65 10.86 14.80
CA LEU A 104 12.43 9.93 13.69
C LEU A 104 11.39 10.47 12.71
N ALA A 105 10.34 11.06 13.24
CA ALA A 105 9.26 11.62 12.44
C ALA A 105 8.70 12.92 13.06
N THR A 106 8.18 13.77 12.19
CA THR A 106 7.36 14.92 12.54
C THR A 106 6.24 15.01 11.50
N VAL A 107 5.01 14.97 11.96
CA VAL A 107 3.79 15.05 11.15
C VAL A 107 3.04 16.29 11.61
N ASP A 108 3.03 17.32 10.78
CA ASP A 108 2.28 18.54 11.02
C ASP A 108 0.88 18.41 10.35
N ALA A 109 -0.16 18.93 11.00
CA ALA A 109 -1.57 18.78 10.56
C ALA A 109 -1.82 19.22 9.11
N GLU A 110 -2.74 18.56 8.41
CA GLU A 110 -3.29 19.05 7.14
C GLU A 110 -4.30 20.13 7.43
N ARG A 111 -3.86 21.38 7.30
CA ARG A 111 -4.81 22.48 7.16
C ARG A 111 -5.42 22.39 5.75
N PRO A 112 -6.74 22.15 5.60
CA PRO A 112 -7.39 22.40 4.33
C PRO A 112 -7.14 23.86 3.93
N ARG A 113 -7.11 24.12 2.61
CA ARG A 113 -6.83 25.49 2.15
C ARG A 113 -8.07 26.34 2.36
N PRO A 114 -8.01 27.39 3.21
CA PRO A 114 -9.18 28.19 3.45
C PRO A 114 -9.58 28.90 2.17
N VAL A 115 -10.87 28.83 1.87
CA VAL A 115 -11.48 29.50 0.73
C VAL A 115 -12.22 30.74 1.20
N ARG A 116 -12.33 31.71 0.31
CA ARG A 116 -13.11 32.93 0.51
C ARG A 116 -14.20 32.96 -0.54
N ILE A 117 -15.44 32.93 -0.10
CA ILE A 117 -16.64 32.98 -0.93
C ILE A 117 -17.08 34.45 -1.03
N ASP A 118 -17.12 35.03 -2.23
CA ASP A 118 -17.74 36.35 -2.46
C ASP A 118 -19.21 36.17 -2.81
N PHE A 119 -20.08 36.86 -2.07
CA PHE A 119 -21.49 37.05 -2.38
C PHE A 119 -21.76 38.53 -2.70
N SER A 120 -21.90 38.86 -3.99
CA SER A 120 -22.28 40.22 -4.41
C SER A 120 -23.80 40.39 -4.50
N THR A 121 -24.35 41.53 -4.05
CA THR A 121 -25.78 41.88 -4.22
C THR A 121 -26.02 43.40 -4.34
N SER A 122 -27.08 43.80 -5.03
CA SER A 122 -27.44 45.21 -5.30
C SER A 122 -28.64 45.68 -4.43
N VAL A 123 -28.38 46.58 -3.49
CA VAL A 123 -29.35 47.11 -2.51
C VAL A 123 -29.90 48.47 -2.96
N LYS A 124 -31.21 48.68 -2.82
CA LYS A 124 -31.89 49.90 -3.29
C LYS A 124 -31.54 51.14 -2.45
N PRO A 125 -31.51 52.34 -3.04
CA PRO A 125 -31.34 53.59 -2.28
C PRO A 125 -32.39 53.73 -1.18
N GLY A 126 -31.95 53.93 0.06
CA GLY A 126 -32.79 54.03 1.26
C GLY A 126 -32.94 52.73 2.06
N GLU A 127 -32.51 51.57 1.53
CA GLU A 127 -32.59 50.28 2.23
C GLU A 127 -31.27 49.86 2.91
N GLN A 128 -30.18 50.60 2.70
CA GLN A 128 -28.82 50.20 3.14
C GLN A 128 -28.72 49.88 4.64
N VAL A 129 -29.25 50.74 5.50
CA VAL A 129 -29.23 50.55 6.97
C VAL A 129 -30.04 49.33 7.41
N ALA A 130 -31.06 48.92 6.63
CA ALA A 130 -31.82 47.71 6.91
C ALA A 130 -31.06 46.45 6.46
N PHE A 131 -30.34 46.52 5.33
CA PHE A 131 -29.48 45.46 4.84
C PHE A 131 -28.27 45.21 5.76
N GLU A 132 -27.55 46.27 6.16
CA GLU A 132 -26.40 46.20 7.07
C GLU A 132 -26.78 45.54 8.42
N ARG A 133 -27.96 45.85 8.97
CA ARG A 133 -28.49 45.20 10.19
C ARG A 133 -28.89 43.74 9.97
N ALA A 134 -29.50 43.42 8.83
CA ALA A 134 -29.89 42.06 8.50
C ALA A 134 -28.65 41.17 8.33
N TYR A 135 -27.58 41.70 7.71
CA TYR A 135 -26.27 41.07 7.62
C TYR A 135 -25.71 40.75 9.01
N THR A 136 -25.62 41.73 9.93
CA THR A 136 -25.13 41.49 11.31
C THR A 136 -25.90 40.36 12.00
N THR A 137 -27.23 40.31 11.82
CA THR A 137 -28.09 39.25 12.39
C THR A 137 -27.82 37.87 11.77
N VAL A 138 -27.33 37.80 10.53
CA VAL A 138 -26.91 36.54 9.89
C VAL A 138 -25.52 36.15 10.36
N THR A 139 -24.55 37.07 10.39
CA THR A 139 -23.19 36.82 10.88
C THR A 139 -23.20 36.23 12.31
N GLU A 140 -24.02 36.78 13.20
CA GLU A 140 -24.21 36.27 14.57
C GLU A 140 -24.81 34.85 14.63
N ARG A 141 -25.58 34.43 13.62
CA ARG A 141 -26.22 33.09 13.57
C ARG A 141 -25.35 32.02 12.94
N ILE A 142 -24.42 32.41 12.08
CA ILE A 142 -23.54 31.48 11.36
C ILE A 142 -22.18 31.30 12.03
N GLY A 143 -21.82 32.17 13.00
CA GLY A 143 -20.51 32.17 13.66
C GLY A 143 -20.10 30.85 14.31
N ASP A 144 -21.07 30.03 14.74
CA ASP A 144 -20.83 28.70 15.35
C ASP A 144 -20.87 27.55 14.31
N SER A 145 -20.93 27.85 13.01
CA SER A 145 -20.99 26.82 11.95
C SER A 145 -19.63 26.16 11.76
N ARG A 146 -19.62 24.83 11.59
CA ARG A 146 -18.41 24.05 11.30
C ARG A 146 -17.66 24.63 10.09
N GLY A 147 -16.37 24.90 10.27
CA GLY A 147 -15.50 25.43 9.21
C GLY A 147 -15.70 26.92 8.88
N TYR A 148 -16.57 27.66 9.56
CA TYR A 148 -16.70 29.11 9.38
C TYR A 148 -15.55 29.84 10.10
N VAL A 149 -14.82 30.70 9.38
CA VAL A 149 -13.65 31.41 9.94
C VAL A 149 -13.99 32.85 10.32
N ARG A 150 -14.60 33.59 9.40
CA ARG A 150 -15.03 35.00 9.53
C ARG A 150 -15.70 35.46 8.24
N GLU A 151 -16.38 36.60 8.24
CA GLU A 151 -16.78 37.26 6.98
C GLU A 151 -16.61 38.78 7.02
N GLU A 152 -16.42 39.38 5.84
CA GLU A 152 -16.21 40.81 5.64
C GLU A 152 -17.29 41.39 4.71
N LEU A 153 -18.11 42.33 5.20
CA LEU A 153 -19.02 43.11 4.36
C LEU A 153 -18.30 44.32 3.78
N LEU A 154 -18.11 44.31 2.46
CA LEU A 154 -17.64 45.46 1.69
C LEU A 154 -18.78 46.07 0.86
N ARG A 155 -18.58 47.33 0.48
CA ARG A 155 -19.52 48.15 -0.28
C ARG A 155 -18.77 48.90 -1.37
N ASP A 156 -19.35 48.97 -2.56
CA ASP A 156 -18.72 49.59 -3.72
C ASP A 156 -18.81 51.13 -3.72
N ASP A 157 -18.07 51.76 -4.64
CA ASP A 157 -18.07 53.22 -4.81
C ASP A 157 -19.45 53.79 -5.24
N SER A 158 -20.33 52.97 -5.84
CA SER A 158 -21.71 53.41 -6.13
C SER A 158 -22.56 53.54 -4.85
N GLY A 159 -22.12 52.91 -3.75
CA GLY A 159 -22.82 52.88 -2.49
C GLY A 159 -24.13 52.08 -2.53
N LEU A 160 -24.32 51.24 -3.55
CA LEU A 160 -25.52 50.43 -3.77
C LEU A 160 -25.22 48.94 -3.97
N ARG A 161 -23.98 48.54 -4.29
CA ARG A 161 -23.59 47.12 -4.31
C ARG A 161 -22.78 46.77 -3.07
N TYR A 162 -23.08 45.61 -2.51
CA TYR A 162 -22.38 45.01 -1.40
C TYR A 162 -21.74 43.70 -1.84
N HIS A 163 -20.65 43.35 -1.18
CA HIS A 163 -19.92 42.09 -1.31
C HIS A 163 -19.73 41.52 0.09
N ILE A 164 -20.20 40.29 0.34
CA ILE A 164 -19.90 39.56 1.57
C ILE A 164 -18.81 38.55 1.24
N PHE A 165 -17.61 38.75 1.76
CA PHE A 165 -16.51 37.81 1.63
C PHE A 165 -16.45 36.91 2.86
N ALA A 166 -17.09 35.73 2.79
CA ALA A 166 -17.06 34.74 3.87
C ALA A 166 -15.86 33.80 3.70
N GLU A 167 -15.02 33.70 4.73
CA GLU A 167 -13.89 32.76 4.79
C GLU A 167 -14.31 31.47 5.50
N TRP A 168 -13.97 30.35 4.87
CA TRP A 168 -14.23 28.99 5.35
C TRP A 168 -12.93 28.18 5.33
N GLU A 169 -12.81 27.19 6.20
CA GLU A 169 -11.62 26.32 6.28
C GLU A 169 -11.44 25.45 5.02
N SER A 170 -12.52 25.10 4.34
CA SER A 170 -12.52 24.44 3.02
C SER A 170 -13.76 24.83 2.18
N GLU A 171 -13.74 24.48 0.88
CA GLU A 171 -14.95 24.58 0.03
C GLU A 171 -16.01 23.53 0.44
N ASP A 172 -15.58 22.36 0.90
CA ASP A 172 -16.47 21.27 1.33
C ASP A 172 -17.27 21.64 2.58
N ASP A 173 -16.66 22.30 3.57
CA ASP A 173 -17.37 22.78 4.78
C ASP A 173 -18.46 23.80 4.41
N PHE A 174 -18.17 24.71 3.47
CA PHE A 174 -19.15 25.65 2.95
C PHE A 174 -20.28 24.95 2.19
N VAL A 175 -19.97 23.96 1.34
CA VAL A 175 -20.99 23.19 0.61
C VAL A 175 -21.89 22.42 1.58
N GLN A 176 -21.31 21.73 2.57
CA GLN A 176 -22.06 21.02 3.61
C GLN A 176 -22.98 21.96 4.39
N TRP A 177 -22.51 23.16 4.75
CA TRP A 177 -23.33 24.17 5.41
C TRP A 177 -24.49 24.67 4.52
N VAL A 178 -24.27 24.87 3.21
CA VAL A 178 -25.33 25.28 2.28
C VAL A 178 -26.40 24.18 2.10
N GLU A 179 -25.99 22.90 2.12
CA GLU A 179 -26.87 21.74 1.98
C GLU A 179 -27.66 21.40 3.27
N ASP A 180 -27.23 21.88 4.44
CA ASP A 180 -27.97 21.74 5.70
C ASP A 180 -29.31 22.53 5.65
N PRO A 181 -30.47 21.89 5.89
CA PRO A 181 -31.77 22.56 5.89
C PRO A 181 -31.89 23.75 6.87
N SER A 182 -31.07 23.81 7.92
CA SER A 182 -31.04 24.90 8.91
C SER A 182 -30.44 26.20 8.38
N HIS A 183 -29.57 26.15 7.36
CA HIS A 183 -29.00 27.35 6.72
C HIS A 183 -30.09 28.31 6.21
N MET A 184 -31.20 27.78 5.69
CA MET A 184 -32.34 28.59 5.25
C MET A 184 -32.98 29.43 6.38
N ALA A 185 -32.91 28.96 7.64
CA ALA A 185 -33.37 29.69 8.81
C ALA A 185 -32.32 30.70 9.32
N ALA A 186 -31.03 30.36 9.20
CA ALA A 186 -29.92 31.26 9.53
C ALA A 186 -29.92 32.50 8.61
N GLY A 187 -29.94 32.29 7.28
CA GLY A 187 -29.90 33.34 6.25
C GLY A 187 -31.22 34.10 6.01
N ALA A 188 -32.33 33.69 6.63
CA ALA A 188 -33.65 34.29 6.43
C ALA A 188 -33.74 35.83 6.53
N PRO A 189 -32.98 36.54 7.42
CA PRO A 189 -33.00 38.00 7.46
C PRO A 189 -32.53 38.69 6.17
N LEU A 190 -31.60 38.07 5.41
CA LEU A 190 -31.09 38.60 4.14
C LEU A 190 -31.94 38.23 2.92
N ALA A 191 -32.83 37.24 3.04
CA ALA A 191 -33.63 36.67 1.94
C ALA A 191 -34.42 37.71 1.12
N ARG A 192 -34.77 38.86 1.72
CA ARG A 192 -35.41 40.01 1.04
C ARG A 192 -34.61 40.54 -0.16
N TRP A 193 -33.28 40.40 -0.14
CA TRP A 193 -32.38 40.93 -1.16
C TRP A 193 -31.77 39.86 -2.09
N HIS A 194 -32.02 38.57 -1.84
CA HIS A 194 -31.47 37.43 -2.63
C HIS A 194 -31.93 37.39 -4.11
N SER A 195 -32.91 38.23 -4.52
CA SER A 195 -33.47 38.27 -5.87
C SER A 195 -32.95 39.42 -6.75
N VAL A 196 -31.98 40.21 -6.27
CA VAL A 196 -31.44 41.37 -7.01
C VAL A 196 -29.93 41.20 -7.22
N GLU A 197 -29.57 40.60 -8.36
CA GLU A 197 -28.18 40.37 -8.81
C GLU A 197 -27.29 39.63 -7.80
N PHE A 198 -27.66 38.41 -7.42
CA PHE A 198 -26.80 37.54 -6.61
C PHE A 198 -25.75 36.82 -7.47
N ARG A 199 -24.48 36.84 -7.06
CA ARG A 199 -23.39 36.02 -7.64
C ARG A 199 -22.54 35.42 -6.53
N ARG A 200 -22.13 34.16 -6.71
CA ARG A 200 -21.15 33.44 -5.88
C ARG A 200 -19.86 33.23 -6.67
N GLU A 201 -18.72 33.64 -6.13
CA GLU A 201 -17.39 33.28 -6.65
C GLU A 201 -16.54 32.67 -5.52
N VAL A 202 -15.87 31.54 -5.78
CA VAL A 202 -15.01 30.83 -4.81
C VAL A 202 -13.56 31.20 -5.09
N LEU A 203 -12.86 31.73 -4.09
CA LEU A 203 -11.51 32.27 -4.20
C LEU A 203 -10.57 31.58 -3.21
N GLU A 204 -9.46 31.03 -3.69
CA GLU A 204 -8.45 30.42 -2.83
C GLU A 204 -7.61 31.49 -2.12
N ILE A 205 -7.48 31.44 -0.79
CA ILE A 205 -6.70 32.41 -0.02
C ILE A 205 -5.20 32.09 -0.16
N ARG A 206 -4.56 32.66 -1.20
CA ARG A 206 -3.14 32.44 -1.50
C ARG A 206 -2.16 33.12 -0.55
N ARG A 207 -2.58 34.12 0.23
CA ARG A 207 -1.74 34.82 1.22
C ARG A 207 -2.60 35.63 2.20
N ARG A 208 -2.22 35.62 3.49
CA ARG A 208 -2.75 36.52 4.53
C ARG A 208 -1.57 37.32 5.15
N PRO A 209 -1.73 38.58 5.57
CA PRO A 209 -0.78 39.26 6.46
C PRO A 209 -0.87 38.69 7.88
N ASP A 210 0.26 38.47 8.54
CA ASP A 210 0.30 37.80 9.85
C ASP A 210 -0.33 38.66 10.96
N ALA A 211 -1.25 38.05 11.73
CA ALA A 211 -1.86 38.64 12.93
C ALA A 211 -1.34 38.01 14.24
N ASP A 212 -0.43 37.03 14.17
CA ASP A 212 0.02 36.20 15.30
C ASP A 212 1.08 36.87 16.21
N ALA A 213 1.21 38.20 16.16
CA ALA A 213 2.27 38.94 16.86
C ALA A 213 2.02 39.18 18.37
N ASP A 214 0.78 39.00 18.85
CA ASP A 214 0.33 39.50 20.16
C ASP A 214 0.27 38.45 21.29
N PHE A 215 0.90 37.28 21.14
CA PHE A 215 0.95 36.25 22.18
C PHE A 215 2.19 36.36 23.09
N PRO A 216 2.05 36.56 24.42
CA PRO A 216 3.18 36.63 25.33
C PRO A 216 3.80 35.23 25.61
N PRO A 217 5.11 35.15 25.88
CA PRO A 217 5.78 33.90 26.24
C PRO A 217 5.48 33.47 27.69
N LEU A 218 5.72 32.19 27.99
CA LEU A 218 5.51 31.55 29.30
C LEU A 218 6.11 32.36 30.47
N ASP A 219 5.22 32.84 31.34
CA ASP A 219 5.51 33.28 32.71
C ASP A 219 5.11 32.17 33.70
N SER A 220 5.80 32.11 34.86
CA SER A 220 5.70 31.01 35.82
C SER A 220 4.27 30.70 36.30
N PRO A 221 3.85 29.42 36.38
CA PRO A 221 2.57 29.02 36.97
C PRO A 221 2.60 29.23 38.49
N GLY A 222 2.21 30.43 38.91
CA GLY A 222 2.07 30.87 40.30
C GLY A 222 0.69 31.47 40.61
N GLY A 223 -0.31 31.20 39.76
CA GLY A 223 -1.69 31.65 39.87
C GLY A 223 -2.56 30.93 38.84
N ASP A 224 -3.86 31.23 38.78
CA ASP A 224 -4.76 30.60 37.82
C ASP A 224 -4.39 30.99 36.37
N VAL A 225 -4.06 29.99 35.55
CA VAL A 225 -3.71 30.14 34.13
C VAL A 225 -4.49 29.11 33.31
N GLU A 226 -5.03 29.53 32.17
CA GLU A 226 -5.76 28.69 31.22
C GLU A 226 -4.78 28.17 30.16
N VAL A 227 -4.67 26.85 30.03
CA VAL A 227 -3.74 26.20 29.11
C VAL A 227 -4.32 26.21 27.69
N GLU A 228 -3.66 26.90 26.76
CA GLU A 228 -4.09 27.07 25.36
C GLU A 228 -3.52 26.00 24.41
N ARG A 229 -2.51 25.25 24.87
CA ARG A 229 -1.98 24.08 24.18
C ARG A 229 -1.27 23.15 25.14
N VAL A 230 -1.53 21.86 25.03
CA VAL A 230 -0.82 20.79 25.73
C VAL A 230 0.08 20.00 24.78
N ARG A 231 1.12 19.40 25.35
CA ARG A 231 1.99 18.42 24.71
C ARG A 231 1.93 17.14 25.52
N VAL A 232 1.34 16.10 24.94
CA VAL A 232 1.20 14.77 25.56
C VAL A 232 2.33 13.88 25.05
N ASP A 233 3.11 13.32 25.97
CA ASP A 233 4.20 12.37 25.71
C ASP A 233 3.79 11.00 26.26
N SER A 234 3.48 10.04 25.37
CA SER A 234 3.25 8.64 25.70
C SER A 234 4.50 7.83 25.40
N ALA A 235 5.15 7.34 26.46
CA ALA A 235 6.32 6.48 26.37
C ALA A 235 5.90 5.01 26.16
N VAL A 236 6.38 4.40 25.07
CA VAL A 236 6.06 3.03 24.67
C VAL A 236 7.34 2.19 24.59
N ALA A 237 7.34 1.04 25.26
CA ALA A 237 8.40 0.05 25.10
C ALA A 237 8.14 -0.77 23.82
N VAL A 238 9.13 -0.77 22.92
CA VAL A 238 9.03 -1.44 21.61
C VAL A 238 10.22 -2.38 21.50
N GLU A 239 9.92 -3.66 21.32
CA GLU A 239 10.95 -4.67 21.17
C GLU A 239 11.73 -4.44 19.86
N PRO A 240 13.05 -4.73 19.80
CA PRO A 240 13.89 -4.38 18.65
C PRO A 240 13.38 -4.87 17.29
N TRP A 241 12.69 -6.01 17.25
CA TRP A 241 12.10 -6.58 16.03
C TRP A 241 10.74 -5.98 15.64
N GLU A 242 10.13 -5.18 16.52
CA GLU A 242 8.86 -4.48 16.26
C GLU A 242 9.06 -3.01 15.88
N GLN A 243 10.30 -2.49 15.98
CA GLN A 243 10.65 -1.08 15.75
C GLN A 243 10.08 -0.53 14.44
N GLU A 244 10.40 -1.16 13.30
CA GLU A 244 9.93 -0.68 11.99
C GLU A 244 8.40 -0.78 11.86
N ALA A 245 7.80 -1.85 12.37
CA ALA A 245 6.35 -2.02 12.36
C ALA A 245 5.65 -0.98 13.25
N PHE A 246 6.26 -0.59 14.37
CA PHE A 246 5.79 0.46 15.27
C PHE A 246 5.99 1.85 14.68
N GLU A 247 7.14 2.14 14.07
CA GLU A 247 7.39 3.40 13.36
C GLU A 247 6.38 3.57 12.20
N LEU A 248 6.13 2.52 11.42
CA LEU A 248 5.10 2.51 10.37
C LEU A 248 3.67 2.66 10.92
N ALA A 249 3.34 1.99 12.01
CA ALA A 249 2.05 2.13 12.68
C ALA A 249 1.86 3.53 13.26
N TYR A 250 2.89 4.12 13.86
CA TYR A 250 2.90 5.52 14.30
C TYR A 250 2.60 6.44 13.13
N LEU A 251 3.20 6.23 11.96
CA LEU A 251 2.95 7.10 10.80
C LEU A 251 1.54 6.95 10.24
N ALA A 252 0.94 5.75 10.33
CA ALA A 252 -0.46 5.54 10.00
C ALA A 252 -1.38 6.25 11.01
N ALA A 253 -1.11 6.12 12.31
CA ALA A 253 -1.86 6.81 13.37
C ALA A 253 -1.72 8.34 13.26
N ALA A 254 -0.50 8.84 13.08
CA ALA A 254 -0.23 10.26 12.90
C ALA A 254 -0.84 10.81 11.61
N GLN A 255 -0.99 10.01 10.54
CA GLN A 255 -1.73 10.42 9.33
C GLN A 255 -3.26 10.44 9.54
N LEU A 256 -3.81 9.62 10.44
CA LEU A 256 -5.20 9.71 10.88
C LEU A 256 -5.42 10.92 11.81
N ALA A 257 -4.47 11.19 12.70
CA ALA A 257 -4.48 12.35 13.60
C ALA A 257 -4.29 13.67 12.83
N ARG A 258 -3.57 13.64 11.70
CA ARG A 258 -3.21 14.79 10.86
C ARG A 258 -4.40 15.64 10.39
N SER A 259 -5.59 15.06 10.29
CA SER A 259 -6.85 15.74 9.92
C SER A 259 -7.85 15.84 11.09
N ALA A 260 -7.45 15.48 12.32
CA ALA A 260 -8.30 15.52 13.48
C ALA A 260 -8.47 16.96 14.03
N PRO A 261 -9.68 17.39 14.42
CA PRO A 261 -9.90 18.69 15.05
C PRO A 261 -9.06 18.85 16.34
N GLY A 262 -8.39 19.99 16.49
CA GLY A 262 -7.55 20.28 17.66
C GLY A 262 -6.13 19.69 17.61
N HIS A 263 -5.82 18.77 16.67
CA HIS A 263 -4.45 18.28 16.43
C HIS A 263 -3.61 19.38 15.79
N ALA A 264 -2.42 19.64 16.37
CA ALA A 264 -1.47 20.58 15.80
C ALA A 264 -0.30 19.87 15.11
N ARG A 265 0.26 18.86 15.77
CA ARG A 265 1.53 18.23 15.39
C ARG A 265 1.73 16.93 16.16
N GLU A 266 2.40 15.98 15.52
CA GLU A 266 2.85 14.74 16.15
C GLU A 266 4.33 14.48 15.84
N GLU A 267 5.06 13.98 16.83
CA GLU A 267 6.48 13.65 16.74
C GLU A 267 6.75 12.26 17.31
N LEU A 268 7.59 11.50 16.60
CA LEU A 268 8.13 10.25 17.12
C LEU A 268 9.60 10.42 17.46
N LEU A 269 9.92 10.17 18.73
CA LEU A 269 11.28 10.24 19.27
C LEU A 269 11.72 8.87 19.75
N ARG A 270 13.01 8.54 19.62
CA ARG A 270 13.59 7.25 20.06
C ARG A 270 14.77 7.45 21.00
N GLU A 271 14.79 6.73 22.12
CA GLU A 271 15.90 6.75 23.08
C GLU A 271 17.19 6.14 22.48
N PRO A 272 18.41 6.48 22.98
CA PRO A 272 19.67 5.97 22.43
C PRO A 272 19.85 4.46 22.48
N ASP A 273 19.13 3.78 23.40
CA ASP A 273 19.15 2.32 23.52
C ASP A 273 18.28 1.61 22.48
N GLY A 274 17.45 2.38 21.74
CA GLY A 274 16.52 1.91 20.72
C GLY A 274 15.27 1.19 21.26
N ARG A 275 15.13 0.98 22.57
CA ARG A 275 14.08 0.12 23.15
C ARG A 275 12.83 0.88 23.58
N ARG A 276 12.96 2.19 23.82
CA ARG A 276 11.84 3.06 24.15
C ARG A 276 11.63 4.13 23.09
N TYR A 277 10.36 4.29 22.75
CA TYR A 277 9.86 5.32 21.86
C TYR A 277 8.95 6.26 22.64
N HIS A 278 8.88 7.50 22.19
CA HIS A 278 8.01 8.53 22.71
C HIS A 278 7.13 9.01 21.56
N VAL A 279 5.84 8.75 21.66
CA VAL A 279 4.80 9.27 20.78
C VAL A 279 4.34 10.57 21.40
N VAL A 280 4.69 11.70 20.78
CA VAL A 280 4.47 13.02 21.36
C VAL A 280 3.53 13.83 20.48
N ALA A 281 2.34 14.15 21.01
CA ALA A 281 1.30 14.85 20.28
C ALA A 281 1.00 16.22 20.91
N GLU A 282 0.86 17.25 20.08
CA GLU A 282 0.48 18.60 20.47
C GLU A 282 -0.99 18.86 20.09
N TRP A 283 -1.79 19.22 21.09
CA TRP A 283 -3.24 19.45 20.96
C TRP A 283 -3.63 20.74 21.68
N ASP A 284 -4.68 21.39 21.19
CA ASP A 284 -5.26 22.59 21.85
C ASP A 284 -5.72 22.33 23.30
N SER A 285 -6.13 21.09 23.63
CA SER A 285 -6.49 20.66 24.99
C SER A 285 -6.22 19.16 25.22
N GLU A 286 -5.97 18.75 26.48
CA GLU A 286 -5.88 17.31 26.82
C GLU A 286 -7.22 16.60 26.55
N ARG A 287 -8.34 17.33 26.67
CA ARG A 287 -9.66 16.80 26.41
C ARG A 287 -9.84 16.37 24.96
N HIS A 288 -9.47 17.18 23.97
CA HIS A 288 -9.60 16.78 22.56
C HIS A 288 -8.72 15.58 22.21
N PHE A 289 -7.50 15.49 22.76
CA PHE A 289 -6.68 14.28 22.66
C PHE A 289 -7.38 13.05 23.29
N THR A 290 -7.98 13.21 24.47
CA THR A 290 -8.69 12.14 25.17
C THR A 290 -9.94 11.68 24.40
N ASP A 291 -10.71 12.62 23.86
CA ASP A 291 -11.91 12.33 23.07
C ASP A 291 -11.54 11.66 21.73
N TRP A 292 -10.45 12.08 21.05
CA TRP A 292 -9.96 11.43 19.82
C TRP A 292 -9.39 10.03 20.07
N THR A 293 -8.67 9.81 21.18
CA THR A 293 -8.13 8.49 21.56
C THR A 293 -9.18 7.52 22.10
N ALA A 294 -10.36 8.01 22.50
CA ALA A 294 -11.49 7.18 22.91
C ALA A 294 -12.13 6.42 21.72
N GLU A 295 -11.95 6.88 20.48
CA GLU A 295 -12.39 6.16 19.28
C GLU A 295 -11.50 4.93 19.02
N PRO A 296 -12.04 3.70 19.04
CA PRO A 296 -11.22 2.50 18.93
C PRO A 296 -10.38 2.45 17.65
N ALA A 297 -10.90 2.90 16.51
CA ALA A 297 -10.20 2.85 15.22
C ALA A 297 -8.96 3.76 15.14
N ASN A 298 -8.86 4.78 16.01
CA ASN A 298 -7.79 5.77 15.96
C ASN A 298 -6.62 5.39 16.87
N TRP A 299 -6.91 4.80 18.04
CA TRP A 299 -5.91 4.52 19.08
C TRP A 299 -5.89 3.05 19.53
N VAL A 300 -6.95 2.56 20.21
CA VAL A 300 -6.92 1.28 20.95
C VAL A 300 -7.00 0.03 20.06
N ALA A 301 -7.82 0.08 19.00
CA ALA A 301 -7.87 -0.91 17.91
C ALA A 301 -7.26 -0.35 16.60
N GLY A 302 -6.81 0.90 16.63
CA GLY A 302 -6.10 1.58 15.56
C GLY A 302 -4.63 1.12 15.43
N PRO A 303 -3.85 1.76 14.55
CA PRO A 303 -2.52 1.27 14.16
C PRO A 303 -1.57 1.02 15.34
N LEU A 304 -1.59 1.89 16.36
CA LEU A 304 -0.70 1.80 17.54
C LEU A 304 -1.23 0.91 18.68
N GLY A 305 -2.50 0.50 18.62
CA GLY A 305 -3.22 -0.07 19.77
C GLY A 305 -2.57 -1.30 20.41
N ARG A 306 -1.97 -2.18 19.59
CA ARG A 306 -1.30 -3.42 20.06
C ARG A 306 -0.01 -3.19 20.86
N TRP A 307 0.55 -1.98 20.85
CA TRP A 307 1.69 -1.59 21.68
C TRP A 307 1.26 -0.76 22.89
N LEU A 308 0.32 0.17 22.70
CA LEU A 308 -0.25 0.96 23.79
C LEU A 308 -0.96 0.07 24.85
N ALA A 309 -1.60 -1.02 24.41
CA ALA A 309 -2.19 -2.03 25.29
C ALA A 309 -1.19 -2.78 26.18
N ARG A 310 0.13 -2.59 26.02
CA ARG A 310 1.17 -3.19 26.86
C ARG A 310 1.55 -2.33 28.08
N GLY A 311 0.97 -1.13 28.19
CA GLY A 311 1.21 -0.14 29.25
C GLY A 311 2.04 1.05 28.77
N GLU A 312 1.57 2.26 29.09
CA GLU A 312 2.23 3.53 28.78
C GLU A 312 2.60 4.30 30.08
N ASP A 313 3.73 5.04 30.07
CA ASP A 313 3.97 6.16 31.00
C ASP A 313 3.62 7.44 30.22
N ARG A 314 2.49 8.06 30.57
CA ARG A 314 1.94 9.23 29.88
C ARG A 314 2.14 10.49 30.71
N ARG A 315 2.66 11.55 30.08
CA ARG A 315 2.88 12.86 30.73
C ARG A 315 2.34 13.98 29.87
N VAL A 316 1.93 15.07 30.52
CA VAL A 316 1.33 16.25 29.88
C VAL A 316 2.14 17.48 30.29
N PHE A 317 2.46 18.33 29.31
CA PHE A 317 3.20 19.58 29.51
C PHE A 317 2.43 20.74 28.88
N ALA A 318 2.23 21.83 29.61
CA ALA A 318 1.63 23.05 29.09
C ALA A 318 2.63 23.80 28.17
N LEU A 319 2.23 24.09 26.94
CA LEU A 319 3.05 24.82 25.95
C LEU A 319 2.73 26.32 25.86
N ARG A 320 1.48 26.70 26.16
CA ARG A 320 1.03 28.09 26.24
C ARG A 320 0.00 28.23 27.34
N VAL A 321 0.09 29.33 28.09
CA VAL A 321 -0.88 29.69 29.13
C VAL A 321 -1.33 31.13 28.96
N ARG A 322 -2.63 31.37 29.11
CA ARG A 322 -3.21 32.70 29.27
C ARG A 322 -3.49 32.94 30.75
N PRO A 323 -3.14 34.09 31.33
CA PRO A 323 -3.52 34.38 32.71
C PRO A 323 -5.05 34.40 32.83
N VAL A 324 -5.61 33.58 33.72
CA VAL A 324 -7.04 33.68 34.04
C VAL A 324 -7.21 35.00 34.79
N PRO A 325 -8.08 35.93 34.34
CA PRO A 325 -8.41 37.09 35.16
C PRO A 325 -8.99 36.56 36.47
N PRO A 326 -8.42 36.91 37.63
CA PRO A 326 -8.60 36.15 38.87
C PRO A 326 -10.09 35.96 39.17
N ALA A 327 -10.52 34.71 39.22
CA ALA A 327 -11.89 34.39 39.58
C ALA A 327 -12.18 34.96 40.97
N GLU A 328 -13.34 35.60 41.15
CA GLU A 328 -13.82 36.04 42.46
C GLU A 328 -14.19 34.82 43.33
N THR A 329 -13.19 34.04 43.74
CA THR A 329 -13.34 33.02 44.76
C THR A 329 -13.32 33.67 46.13
N ALA A 330 -14.40 33.46 46.87
CA ALA A 330 -14.56 33.98 48.21
C ALA A 330 -13.49 33.42 49.18
N ALA A 331 -12.62 34.31 49.64
CA ALA A 331 -11.93 34.29 50.93
C ALA A 331 -11.39 32.93 51.46
N ALA A 332 -10.19 32.57 50.99
CA ALA A 332 -8.99 32.26 51.77
C ALA A 332 -9.05 31.52 53.15
N GLY A 333 -8.18 30.50 53.26
CA GLY A 333 -7.42 30.18 54.49
C GLY A 333 -7.36 28.69 54.87
N THR A 334 -6.24 28.09 55.33
CA THR A 334 -4.84 28.58 55.48
C THR A 334 -3.89 27.36 55.57
N LEU A 335 -2.64 27.50 55.11
CA LEU A 335 -1.47 26.59 55.33
C LEU A 335 -0.99 26.60 56.83
N PRO A 336 0.07 25.88 57.32
CA PRO A 336 1.16 25.16 56.60
C PRO A 336 1.70 23.81 57.18
N ALA A 337 2.52 23.15 56.35
CA ALA A 337 3.71 22.29 56.55
C ALA A 337 4.13 21.66 57.92
N GLN A 338 4.63 20.39 57.86
CA GLN A 338 5.97 19.98 58.37
C GLN A 338 6.40 18.54 57.94
N GLN A 339 7.72 18.33 57.80
CA GLN A 339 8.47 17.08 57.55
C GLN A 339 8.83 16.35 58.90
N PRO A 340 9.55 15.20 58.93
CA PRO A 340 9.44 13.94 58.16
C PRO A 340 9.61 12.66 59.06
N ALA A 341 9.79 11.49 58.41
CA ALA A 341 10.53 10.29 58.88
C ALA A 341 9.88 9.19 59.80
N ALA A 342 9.60 8.05 59.15
CA ALA A 342 10.18 6.72 59.40
C ALA A 342 9.67 5.75 60.52
N VAL A 343 10.01 4.47 60.27
CA VAL A 343 10.15 3.29 61.18
C VAL A 343 8.96 2.30 61.30
N ASP A 344 9.08 1.23 60.50
CA ASP A 344 9.00 -0.22 60.84
C ASP A 344 7.84 -0.87 61.64
N ALA A 345 7.31 -1.93 60.99
CA ALA A 345 7.23 -3.32 61.48
C ALA A 345 6.07 -3.86 62.38
N VAL A 346 5.36 -4.84 61.78
CA VAL A 346 5.16 -6.24 62.28
C VAL A 346 4.20 -6.53 63.47
N VAL A 347 3.02 -7.14 63.15
CA VAL A 347 2.49 -8.50 63.54
C VAL A 347 2.71 -9.00 65.01
N PRO A 348 1.83 -9.82 65.67
CA PRO A 348 0.37 -10.08 65.59
C PRO A 348 -0.39 -10.15 66.96
N ASP A 349 -1.66 -10.56 66.93
CA ASP A 349 -2.44 -11.40 67.88
C ASP A 349 -2.31 -11.30 69.42
N GLY A 350 -3.49 -11.16 70.08
CA GLY A 350 -3.67 -11.39 71.52
C GLY A 350 -5.10 -11.18 72.01
N VAL A 351 -5.96 -12.19 71.93
CA VAL A 351 -7.39 -12.18 72.37
C VAL A 351 -7.51 -12.79 73.78
N PRO A 352 -8.28 -12.19 74.73
CA PRO A 352 -9.49 -12.88 75.22
C PRO A 352 -10.68 -12.01 75.74
N VAL A 353 -11.89 -12.41 75.31
CA VAL A 353 -13.11 -12.68 76.13
C VAL A 353 -13.89 -11.52 76.81
N ALA A 354 -15.03 -11.15 76.16
CA ALA A 354 -16.45 -11.17 76.62
C ALA A 354 -16.91 -10.33 77.86
N PRO A 355 -18.22 -9.99 78.03
CA PRO A 355 -19.40 -10.59 77.37
C PRO A 355 -20.54 -9.66 76.86
N GLU A 356 -21.36 -10.25 75.96
CA GLU A 356 -22.84 -10.15 75.81
C GLU A 356 -23.57 -8.81 75.57
N PRO A 357 -24.79 -8.82 74.96
CA PRO A 357 -25.42 -9.88 74.16
C PRO A 357 -26.05 -9.43 72.80
N ASP A 358 -26.07 -10.37 71.85
CA ASP A 358 -27.22 -10.78 71.01
C ASP A 358 -27.77 -9.88 69.87
N LEU A 359 -28.17 -10.38 68.68
CA LEU A 359 -28.25 -11.74 68.11
C LEU A 359 -28.24 -11.67 66.56
N GLU A 360 -27.79 -12.76 65.91
CA GLU A 360 -28.25 -13.32 64.60
C GLU A 360 -28.29 -12.50 63.28
N VAL A 361 -28.16 -13.09 62.06
CA VAL A 361 -27.37 -14.24 61.55
C VAL A 361 -27.42 -14.20 59.99
N VAL A 362 -26.23 -14.21 59.37
CA VAL A 362 -25.83 -15.00 58.17
C VAL A 362 -26.37 -14.65 56.76
N ALA A 363 -25.44 -14.76 55.79
CA ALA A 363 -25.67 -14.73 54.35
C ALA A 363 -26.13 -16.10 53.80
N GLY A 364 -26.90 -16.15 52.70
CA GLY A 364 -27.24 -17.46 52.12
C GLY A 364 -28.12 -17.49 50.87
N GLN A 365 -27.50 -17.23 49.71
CA GLN A 365 -27.66 -18.02 48.47
C GLN A 365 -29.05 -18.16 47.78
N PRO A 366 -29.07 -18.60 46.49
CA PRO A 366 -30.13 -18.23 45.56
C PRO A 366 -31.15 -19.34 45.31
N VAL A 367 -32.40 -18.97 44.97
CA VAL A 367 -33.34 -19.87 44.29
C VAL A 367 -34.07 -19.14 43.15
N GLN A 368 -34.13 -19.88 42.06
CA GLN A 368 -34.87 -19.73 40.81
C GLN A 368 -36.39 -19.46 40.95
N LEU A 369 -37.03 -19.18 39.80
CA LEU A 369 -38.50 -19.19 39.54
C LEU A 369 -39.28 -18.01 40.14
N SER A 370 -40.36 -17.50 39.53
CA SER A 370 -41.04 -17.86 38.27
C SER A 370 -41.65 -16.60 37.61
N ALA A 371 -42.12 -16.77 36.38
CA ALA A 371 -42.83 -15.74 35.64
C ALA A 371 -44.25 -15.45 36.19
N GLU A 372 -44.89 -14.46 35.55
CA GLU A 372 -46.32 -14.32 35.29
C GLU A 372 -47.19 -13.31 36.10
N GLN A 373 -47.86 -12.47 35.29
CA GLN A 373 -49.24 -11.96 35.39
C GLN A 373 -49.59 -10.90 36.45
N ALA A 374 -49.79 -9.66 35.98
CA ALA A 374 -51.13 -9.02 35.77
C ALA A 374 -50.93 -7.53 35.40
N ALA A 375 -51.17 -7.07 34.17
CA ALA A 375 -52.44 -6.92 33.44
C ALA A 375 -53.15 -5.57 33.68
N GLY A 376 -53.48 -4.87 32.58
CA GLY A 376 -54.20 -3.59 32.53
C GLY A 376 -53.32 -2.41 32.05
N THR A 377 -53.68 -1.62 31.04
CA THR A 377 -54.89 -1.61 30.20
C THR A 377 -54.62 -0.84 28.89
N GLU A 378 -54.94 -1.40 27.72
CA GLU A 378 -55.04 -0.65 26.45
C GLU A 378 -56.50 -0.29 26.12
N PRO A 379 -56.72 0.76 25.32
CA PRO A 379 -57.24 0.57 23.95
C PRO A 379 -56.42 1.37 22.90
N ALA A 380 -55.99 0.81 21.76
CA ALA A 380 -56.76 0.33 20.58
C ALA A 380 -57.42 1.50 19.78
N LEU A 381 -57.49 1.60 18.45
CA LEU A 381 -57.42 0.68 17.27
C LEU A 381 -56.67 1.41 16.09
N THR A 382 -56.51 0.97 14.82
CA THR A 382 -56.94 -0.18 13.98
C THR A 382 -55.96 -0.31 12.78
N SER A 383 -55.41 -1.49 12.46
CA SER A 383 -55.74 -2.35 11.28
C SER A 383 -55.05 -1.98 9.92
N THR A 384 -54.81 -2.90 8.97
CA THR A 384 -55.39 -4.24 8.75
C THR A 384 -54.41 -5.20 8.03
N VAL A 385 -54.54 -6.51 8.31
CA VAL A 385 -53.80 -7.64 7.70
C VAL A 385 -54.55 -8.17 6.44
N PRO A 386 -54.06 -9.16 5.66
CA PRO A 386 -54.23 -10.58 6.07
C PRO A 386 -53.08 -11.54 5.71
N SER A 387 -52.74 -12.41 6.66
CA SER A 387 -52.10 -13.70 6.42
C SER A 387 -53.18 -14.80 6.31
N ALA A 388 -52.83 -15.95 5.72
CA ALA A 388 -53.59 -17.18 5.84
C ALA A 388 -52.67 -18.30 6.34
N SER A 389 -53.09 -18.96 7.42
CA SER A 389 -52.43 -20.12 8.04
C SER A 389 -52.78 -21.43 7.28
N VAL A 390 -52.28 -22.62 7.64
CA VAL A 390 -52.83 -23.45 8.74
C VAL A 390 -52.03 -24.78 8.91
N GLN A 391 -51.74 -25.09 10.18
CA GLN A 391 -51.50 -26.41 10.82
C GLN A 391 -50.21 -27.24 10.68
N GLU A 392 -49.84 -27.76 11.85
CA GLU A 392 -48.83 -28.76 12.16
C GLU A 392 -49.30 -30.19 11.83
N PHE A 393 -48.35 -31.07 11.52
CA PHE A 393 -48.42 -32.48 11.89
C PHE A 393 -47.09 -32.83 12.57
N VAL A 394 -47.16 -33.34 13.81
CA VAL A 394 -45.99 -33.84 14.55
C VAL A 394 -46.14 -35.34 14.73
N GLU A 395 -45.38 -36.10 13.95
CA GLU A 395 -44.99 -37.48 14.30
C GLU A 395 -43.50 -37.46 14.69
N LYS A 396 -43.15 -38.16 15.79
CA LYS A 396 -41.77 -38.38 16.22
C LYS A 396 -41.19 -39.62 15.53
N PRO A 397 -39.95 -39.55 15.03
CA PRO A 397 -39.09 -40.73 14.87
C PRO A 397 -37.86 -40.69 15.79
N ASP A 398 -37.45 -41.90 16.18
CA ASP A 398 -36.36 -42.36 17.07
C ASP A 398 -35.07 -41.55 17.29
N ASP A 399 -34.58 -41.62 18.54
CA ASP A 399 -33.28 -41.12 19.05
C ASP A 399 -32.03 -41.89 18.52
N GLN A 400 -32.02 -42.31 17.25
CA GLN A 400 -30.88 -43.02 16.65
C GLN A 400 -30.54 -42.54 15.23
N HIS A 401 -30.14 -41.27 15.09
CA HIS A 401 -29.10 -40.78 14.17
C HIS A 401 -28.97 -39.26 14.36
N ALA A 402 -28.00 -38.81 15.16
CA ALA A 402 -27.64 -37.39 15.19
C ALA A 402 -26.69 -37.11 14.01
N PRO A 403 -27.08 -36.33 12.98
CA PRO A 403 -26.12 -35.88 11.99
C PRO A 403 -25.12 -34.95 12.69
N ALA A 404 -23.83 -35.24 12.54
CA ALA A 404 -22.80 -34.31 12.99
C ALA A 404 -22.96 -33.01 12.20
N ALA A 405 -23.38 -31.93 12.88
CA ALA A 405 -23.48 -30.61 12.26
C ALA A 405 -22.10 -30.23 11.73
N ALA A 406 -21.94 -30.25 10.41
CA ALA A 406 -20.70 -29.84 9.75
C ALA A 406 -20.47 -28.36 10.10
N ALA A 407 -19.50 -28.10 10.96
CA ALA A 407 -19.07 -26.75 11.25
C ALA A 407 -18.66 -26.09 9.93
N LEU A 408 -19.19 -24.89 9.68
CA LEU A 408 -18.79 -24.08 8.52
C LEU A 408 -17.26 -23.99 8.48
N PRO A 409 -16.62 -24.17 7.31
CA PRO A 409 -15.17 -24.04 7.22
C PRO A 409 -14.78 -22.66 7.72
N ALA A 410 -13.87 -22.61 8.69
CA ALA A 410 -13.35 -21.35 9.20
C ALA A 410 -12.79 -20.52 8.03
N PRO A 411 -12.96 -19.17 8.05
CA PRO A 411 -12.29 -18.32 7.09
C PRO A 411 -10.77 -18.60 7.12
N ALA A 412 -10.11 -18.41 5.98
CA ALA A 412 -8.68 -18.65 5.84
C ALA A 412 -7.91 -18.02 7.00
N ALA A 413 -7.16 -18.84 7.73
CA ALA A 413 -6.59 -18.47 9.02
C ALA A 413 -5.76 -17.18 8.92
N ASP A 414 -5.89 -16.31 9.91
CA ASP A 414 -5.10 -15.09 10.07
C ASP A 414 -3.63 -15.31 9.68
N VAL A 415 -3.19 -14.64 8.61
CA VAL A 415 -1.78 -14.57 8.21
C VAL A 415 -1.05 -13.55 9.11
N ALA A 416 -1.30 -13.63 10.41
CA ALA A 416 -0.45 -13.01 11.42
C ALA A 416 0.81 -13.88 11.54
N ALA A 417 1.95 -13.34 11.11
CA ALA A 417 3.24 -14.01 11.22
C ALA A 417 3.52 -14.36 12.69
N ARG A 418 3.38 -15.64 13.04
CA ARG A 418 3.72 -16.15 14.38
C ARG A 418 5.25 -16.11 14.53
N PRO A 419 5.82 -15.36 15.49
CA PRO A 419 7.26 -15.37 15.69
C PRO A 419 7.73 -16.79 16.05
N GLY A 420 8.76 -17.28 15.34
CA GLY A 420 9.36 -18.60 15.57
C GLY A 420 9.15 -19.67 14.49
N ARG A 421 8.42 -19.39 13.39
CA ARG A 421 8.43 -20.31 12.22
C ARG A 421 9.75 -20.17 11.46
N ALA A 422 10.41 -21.30 11.19
CA ALA A 422 11.62 -21.33 10.37
C ALA A 422 11.33 -20.83 8.94
N VAL A 423 12.32 -20.20 8.29
CA VAL A 423 12.20 -19.75 6.90
C VAL A 423 11.96 -20.95 5.99
N GLU A 424 10.90 -20.91 5.20
CA GLU A 424 10.56 -21.99 4.25
C GLU A 424 11.13 -21.70 2.87
N VAL A 425 11.03 -20.45 2.41
CA VAL A 425 11.59 -20.01 1.13
C VAL A 425 12.42 -18.74 1.32
N LEU A 426 13.65 -18.74 0.83
CA LEU A 426 14.50 -17.54 0.71
C LEU A 426 14.42 -17.00 -0.72
N VAL A 427 13.89 -15.79 -0.88
CA VAL A 427 13.90 -15.05 -2.15
C VAL A 427 15.05 -14.04 -2.12
N VAL A 428 15.89 -14.05 -3.15
CA VAL A 428 17.10 -13.24 -3.25
C VAL A 428 16.95 -12.26 -4.40
N GLY A 429 16.89 -10.96 -4.09
CA GLY A 429 16.54 -9.88 -5.02
C GLY A 429 15.07 -9.47 -4.89
N ALA A 430 14.83 -8.18 -4.68
CA ALA A 430 13.52 -7.57 -4.46
C ALA A 430 13.14 -6.60 -5.59
N GLY A 431 13.53 -6.92 -6.82
CA GLY A 431 12.90 -6.38 -8.04
C GLY A 431 11.54 -7.04 -8.30
N PRO A 432 10.85 -6.69 -9.41
CA PRO A 432 9.47 -7.11 -9.68
C PRO A 432 9.23 -8.62 -9.57
N ALA A 433 10.09 -9.45 -10.19
CA ALA A 433 9.99 -10.91 -10.11
C ALA A 433 10.12 -11.47 -8.67
N GLY A 434 10.99 -10.88 -7.85
CA GLY A 434 11.18 -11.28 -6.45
C GLY A 434 10.03 -10.87 -5.54
N LEU A 435 9.53 -9.65 -5.71
CA LEU A 435 8.38 -9.16 -4.95
C LEU A 435 7.11 -9.95 -5.31
N THR A 436 6.83 -10.21 -6.60
CA THR A 436 5.73 -11.08 -7.01
C THR A 436 5.85 -12.48 -6.42
N HIS A 437 7.06 -13.08 -6.40
CA HIS A 437 7.30 -14.39 -5.78
C HIS A 437 6.92 -14.41 -4.30
N ALA A 438 7.39 -13.39 -3.56
CA ALA A 438 7.15 -13.29 -2.14
C ALA A 438 5.66 -13.05 -1.82
N ILE A 439 4.97 -12.22 -2.63
CA ILE A 439 3.52 -12.01 -2.50
C ILE A 439 2.77 -13.33 -2.72
N GLU A 440 3.07 -14.10 -3.77
CA GLU A 440 2.36 -15.35 -4.04
C GLU A 440 2.55 -16.42 -2.96
N LEU A 441 3.76 -16.53 -2.43
CA LEU A 441 4.05 -17.43 -1.32
C LEU A 441 3.40 -16.96 -0.01
N ALA A 442 3.45 -15.66 0.30
CA ALA A 442 2.82 -15.09 1.50
C ALA A 442 1.28 -15.19 1.48
N ARG A 443 0.64 -14.93 0.33
CA ARG A 443 -0.81 -15.15 0.12
C ARG A 443 -1.23 -16.62 0.34
N ARG A 444 -0.29 -17.56 0.21
CA ARG A 444 -0.47 -19.00 0.48
C ARG A 444 -0.03 -19.44 1.88
N GLY A 445 0.29 -18.50 2.78
CA GLY A 445 0.66 -18.77 4.17
C GLY A 445 2.04 -19.45 4.35
N ILE A 446 2.92 -19.29 3.35
CA ILE A 446 4.31 -19.78 3.38
C ILE A 446 5.20 -18.75 4.07
N ALA A 447 6.13 -19.20 4.94
CA ALA A 447 7.10 -18.33 5.58
C ALA A 447 8.23 -17.95 4.61
N VAL A 448 8.13 -16.75 4.03
CA VAL A 448 9.11 -16.21 3.08
C VAL A 448 10.07 -15.25 3.77
N ARG A 449 11.35 -15.35 3.44
CA ARG A 449 12.36 -14.31 3.71
C ARG A 449 12.78 -13.68 2.39
N VAL A 450 12.85 -12.35 2.31
CA VAL A 450 13.25 -11.62 1.09
C VAL A 450 14.46 -10.75 1.40
N VAL A 451 15.57 -10.99 0.72
CA VAL A 451 16.82 -10.22 0.89
C VAL A 451 17.19 -9.48 -0.39
N ASP A 452 17.67 -8.24 -0.29
CA ASP A 452 18.23 -7.49 -1.41
C ASP A 452 19.49 -6.73 -1.01
N LYS A 453 20.55 -6.81 -1.83
CA LYS A 453 21.82 -6.11 -1.61
C LYS A 453 21.74 -4.59 -1.79
N ARG A 454 20.73 -4.07 -2.50
CA ARG A 454 20.44 -2.63 -2.59
C ARG A 454 20.00 -2.14 -1.20
N PRO A 455 20.65 -1.13 -0.59
CA PRO A 455 20.30 -0.64 0.74
C PRO A 455 18.94 0.10 0.78
N GLN A 456 18.40 0.48 -0.38
CA GLN A 456 17.12 1.19 -0.53
C GLN A 456 16.35 0.59 -1.72
N ALA A 457 15.04 0.83 -1.79
CA ALA A 457 14.29 0.63 -3.02
C ALA A 457 14.77 1.62 -4.09
N SER A 458 14.55 1.30 -5.37
CA SER A 458 14.85 2.25 -6.44
C SER A 458 13.87 3.42 -6.38
N THR A 459 14.36 4.63 -6.20
CA THR A 459 13.57 5.88 -6.23
C THR A 459 13.74 6.65 -7.54
N GLN A 460 14.53 6.10 -8.46
CA GLN A 460 14.82 6.68 -9.76
C GLN A 460 14.39 5.73 -10.89
N ALA A 461 14.44 6.21 -12.12
CA ALA A 461 14.05 5.46 -13.30
C ALA A 461 14.91 4.19 -13.51
N ASP A 462 14.43 3.04 -13.05
CA ASP A 462 14.91 1.73 -13.53
C ASP A 462 14.38 1.44 -14.96
N LYS A 463 14.97 0.45 -15.64
CA LYS A 463 14.89 0.26 -17.10
C LYS A 463 13.49 0.02 -17.67
N ALA A 464 12.59 -0.63 -16.93
CA ALA A 464 11.30 -1.08 -17.47
C ALA A 464 10.13 -0.08 -17.26
N ILE A 465 9.15 -0.12 -18.18
CA ILE A 465 7.93 0.72 -18.19
C ILE A 465 6.68 -0.06 -18.61
N GLY A 466 6.73 -0.80 -19.73
CA GLY A 466 5.54 -1.44 -20.29
C GLY A 466 5.04 -2.59 -19.41
N ILE A 467 3.77 -2.54 -19.03
CA ILE A 467 3.03 -3.60 -18.31
C ILE A 467 2.03 -4.21 -19.29
N HIS A 468 2.22 -5.49 -19.60
CA HIS A 468 1.38 -6.21 -20.56
C HIS A 468 0.03 -6.61 -19.97
N CYS A 469 -0.95 -6.83 -20.84
CA CYS A 469 -2.29 -7.33 -20.48
C CYS A 469 -2.23 -8.53 -19.52
N ARG A 470 -1.34 -9.50 -19.79
CA ARG A 470 -1.15 -10.69 -18.95
C ARG A 470 -0.69 -10.38 -17.52
N THR A 471 0.13 -9.35 -17.35
CA THR A 471 0.62 -8.90 -16.05
C THR A 471 -0.48 -8.19 -15.25
N MET A 472 -1.34 -7.40 -15.92
CA MET A 472 -2.46 -6.71 -15.28
C MET A 472 -3.45 -7.71 -14.65
N GLU A 473 -3.70 -8.85 -15.30
CA GLU A 473 -4.58 -9.91 -14.76
C GLU A 473 -3.94 -10.64 -13.55
N ILE A 474 -2.62 -10.83 -13.56
CA ILE A 474 -1.88 -11.35 -12.40
C ILE A 474 -2.00 -10.37 -11.22
N TRP A 475 -1.88 -9.07 -11.50
CA TRP A 475 -2.03 -8.00 -10.52
C TRP A 475 -3.46 -7.80 -10.03
N GLU A 476 -4.46 -8.19 -10.83
CA GLU A 476 -5.85 -8.22 -10.43
C GLU A 476 -6.09 -9.30 -9.37
N ASP A 477 -5.58 -10.51 -9.61
CA ASP A 477 -5.64 -11.60 -8.63
C ASP A 477 -4.87 -11.24 -7.34
N GLN A 478 -3.65 -10.68 -7.49
CA GLN A 478 -2.88 -10.16 -6.38
C GLN A 478 -3.58 -9.00 -5.66
N GLY A 479 -4.57 -8.35 -6.27
CA GLY A 479 -5.28 -7.21 -5.71
C GLY A 479 -4.35 -6.02 -5.52
N ILE A 480 -3.70 -5.61 -6.62
CA ILE A 480 -2.92 -4.37 -6.79
C ILE A 480 -3.16 -3.67 -8.15
N VAL A 481 -4.07 -4.20 -8.97
CA VAL A 481 -4.31 -3.70 -10.34
C VAL A 481 -4.84 -2.27 -10.34
N THR A 482 -5.68 -1.89 -9.37
CA THR A 482 -6.21 -0.53 -9.23
C THR A 482 -5.09 0.46 -8.96
N GLU A 483 -4.21 0.14 -8.01
CA GLU A 483 -3.05 0.95 -7.66
C GLU A 483 -2.06 1.08 -8.83
N ALA A 484 -1.95 0.06 -9.69
CA ALA A 484 -1.18 0.13 -10.93
C ALA A 484 -1.83 1.05 -11.97
N MET A 485 -3.14 0.90 -12.23
CA MET A 485 -3.91 1.76 -13.14
C MET A 485 -3.85 3.23 -12.71
N ASP A 486 -4.05 3.50 -11.42
CA ASP A 486 -4.00 4.84 -10.84
C ASP A 486 -2.59 5.46 -10.89
N ALA A 487 -1.53 4.65 -10.83
CA ALA A 487 -0.14 5.14 -10.92
C ALA A 487 0.36 5.31 -12.36
N GLY A 488 -0.14 4.53 -13.31
CA GLY A 488 0.36 4.47 -14.68
C GLY A 488 -0.30 5.45 -15.66
N ILE A 489 -0.06 5.21 -16.94
CA ILE A 489 -0.73 5.84 -18.09
C ILE A 489 -1.08 4.75 -19.12
N TRP A 490 -2.28 4.78 -19.68
CA TRP A 490 -2.65 3.84 -20.75
C TRP A 490 -1.88 4.14 -22.04
N LEU A 491 -1.36 3.09 -22.67
CA LEU A 491 -0.78 3.19 -24.01
C LEU A 491 -1.89 2.90 -25.02
N TYR A 492 -2.28 3.93 -25.78
CA TYR A 492 -3.42 3.84 -26.71
C TYR A 492 -3.05 3.29 -28.08
N GLY A 493 -1.76 3.15 -28.38
CA GLY A 493 -1.30 2.70 -29.67
C GLY A 493 0.21 2.84 -29.86
N GLN A 494 0.64 2.58 -31.08
CA GLN A 494 2.02 2.71 -31.53
C GLN A 494 2.07 3.49 -32.85
N THR A 495 3.07 4.35 -32.99
CA THR A 495 3.38 5.05 -34.25
C THR A 495 4.83 4.82 -34.62
N VAL A 496 5.09 4.44 -35.88
CA VAL A 496 6.43 4.16 -36.42
C VAL A 496 6.72 5.09 -37.59
N PHE A 497 7.89 5.72 -37.53
CA PHE A 497 8.48 6.53 -38.59
C PHE A 497 9.75 5.86 -39.09
N VAL A 498 9.93 5.76 -40.41
CA VAL A 498 11.15 5.26 -41.05
C VAL A 498 11.68 6.35 -41.97
N ASN A 499 12.94 6.75 -41.79
CA ASN A 499 13.59 7.82 -42.56
C ASN A 499 12.80 9.15 -42.61
N GLY A 500 12.00 9.44 -41.58
CA GLY A 500 11.16 10.63 -41.46
C GLY A 500 9.74 10.51 -42.01
N GLU A 501 9.40 9.43 -42.71
CA GLU A 501 8.03 9.14 -43.17
C GLU A 501 7.29 8.26 -42.16
N GLN A 502 6.02 8.56 -41.86
CA GLN A 502 5.18 7.70 -41.01
C GLN A 502 4.80 6.45 -41.80
N THR A 503 5.33 5.28 -41.42
CA THR A 503 5.06 4.01 -42.09
C THR A 503 3.90 3.26 -41.45
N HIS A 504 3.78 3.30 -40.12
CA HIS A 504 2.75 2.57 -39.38
C HIS A 504 2.14 3.43 -38.27
N GLN A 505 0.84 3.30 -38.06
CA GLN A 505 0.16 3.71 -36.84
C GLN A 505 -0.93 2.67 -36.55
N VAL A 506 -0.88 2.09 -35.34
CA VAL A 506 -1.88 1.15 -34.85
C VAL A 506 -2.47 1.73 -33.57
N ASP A 507 -3.78 1.94 -33.56
CA ASP A 507 -4.53 2.34 -32.38
C ASP A 507 -5.07 1.07 -31.71
N TRP A 508 -4.76 0.84 -30.44
CA TRP A 508 -5.19 -0.33 -29.66
C TRP A 508 -6.58 -0.13 -29.00
N ALA A 509 -7.31 0.91 -29.40
CA ALA A 509 -8.68 1.13 -29.00
C ALA A 509 -9.63 0.14 -29.70
N GLY A 510 -10.51 -0.53 -28.94
CA GLY A 510 -11.47 -1.49 -29.47
C GLY A 510 -11.07 -2.97 -29.36
N LEU A 511 -10.00 -3.30 -28.62
CA LEU A 511 -9.69 -4.67 -28.18
C LEU A 511 -10.57 -5.07 -26.98
N ASP A 512 -11.89 -4.89 -27.12
CA ASP A 512 -12.88 -4.97 -26.03
C ASP A 512 -13.02 -6.40 -25.45
N GLU A 513 -12.51 -7.41 -26.14
CA GLU A 513 -12.43 -8.78 -25.62
C GLU A 513 -11.33 -9.00 -24.55
N LEU A 514 -10.41 -8.03 -24.38
CA LEU A 514 -9.35 -8.11 -23.38
C LEU A 514 -9.75 -7.39 -22.10
N PRO A 515 -9.52 -7.99 -20.91
CA PRO A 515 -9.87 -7.35 -19.64
C PRO A 515 -8.98 -6.13 -19.34
N TYR A 516 -7.80 -6.03 -19.95
CA TYR A 516 -6.82 -4.97 -19.73
C TYR A 516 -6.05 -4.60 -21.00
N ALA A 517 -5.72 -3.32 -21.14
CA ALA A 517 -4.83 -2.78 -22.17
C ALA A 517 -3.37 -2.71 -21.69
N HIS A 518 -2.46 -2.30 -22.58
CA HIS A 518 -1.05 -2.05 -22.26
C HIS A 518 -0.91 -0.78 -21.41
N LEU A 519 -0.29 -0.88 -20.23
CA LEU A 519 -0.09 0.22 -19.30
C LEU A 519 1.39 0.63 -19.24
N GLY A 520 1.67 1.93 -19.33
CA GLY A 520 2.99 2.50 -19.03
C GLY A 520 3.13 2.81 -17.53
N LEU A 521 3.94 2.03 -16.81
CA LEU A 521 4.21 2.19 -15.38
C LEU A 521 5.71 2.01 -15.10
N PRO A 522 6.44 3.07 -14.68
CA PRO A 522 7.86 2.94 -14.34
C PRO A 522 8.14 1.84 -13.31
N GLN A 523 9.25 1.13 -13.47
CA GLN A 523 9.64 0.05 -12.56
C GLN A 523 9.72 0.48 -11.08
N TYR A 524 10.12 1.73 -10.78
CA TYR A 524 10.14 2.21 -9.39
C TYR A 524 8.74 2.29 -8.75
N ASP A 525 7.72 2.65 -9.53
CA ASP A 525 6.32 2.62 -9.06
C ASP A 525 5.81 1.17 -8.97
N THR A 526 6.23 0.29 -9.89
CA THR A 526 5.96 -1.15 -9.84
C THR A 526 6.53 -1.78 -8.55
N GLU A 527 7.81 -1.53 -8.25
CA GLU A 527 8.47 -1.99 -7.01
C GLU A 527 7.83 -1.39 -5.75
N ARG A 528 7.40 -0.12 -5.80
CA ARG A 528 6.66 0.55 -4.71
C ARG A 528 5.32 -0.12 -4.43
N ILE A 529 4.52 -0.41 -5.46
CA ILE A 529 3.19 -1.03 -5.34
C ILE A 529 3.31 -2.47 -4.85
N LEU A 530 4.18 -3.28 -5.49
CA LEU A 530 4.47 -4.65 -5.06
C LEU A 530 5.04 -4.69 -3.63
N GLY A 531 5.95 -3.77 -3.29
CA GLY A 531 6.52 -3.66 -1.94
C GLY A 531 5.47 -3.32 -0.87
N ALA A 532 4.56 -2.38 -1.15
CA ALA A 532 3.45 -2.06 -0.27
C ALA A 532 2.50 -3.25 -0.08
N LYS A 533 2.25 -4.02 -1.13
CA LYS A 533 1.44 -5.25 -1.05
C LYS A 533 2.11 -6.37 -0.26
N LEU A 534 3.42 -6.52 -0.39
CA LEU A 534 4.18 -7.49 0.38
C LEU A 534 4.17 -7.13 1.88
N ALA A 535 4.33 -5.85 2.20
CA ALA A 535 4.27 -5.34 3.56
C ALA A 535 2.89 -5.51 4.21
N SER A 536 1.78 -5.35 3.46
CA SER A 536 0.43 -5.60 4.00
C SER A 536 0.11 -7.08 4.24
N LEU A 537 0.93 -7.99 3.70
CA LEU A 537 0.93 -9.42 4.02
C LEU A 537 1.90 -9.77 5.17
N GLY A 538 2.48 -8.77 5.84
CA GLY A 538 3.37 -8.96 6.99
C GLY A 538 4.80 -9.38 6.65
N VAL A 539 5.22 -9.28 5.38
CA VAL A 539 6.58 -9.61 4.93
C VAL A 539 7.34 -8.33 4.58
N VAL A 540 8.52 -8.15 5.17
CA VAL A 540 9.41 -7.01 4.92
C VAL A 540 10.60 -7.46 4.07
N VAL A 541 11.11 -6.57 3.22
CA VAL A 541 12.32 -6.80 2.43
C VAL A 541 13.54 -6.39 3.24
N GLU A 542 14.42 -7.33 3.53
CA GLU A 542 15.70 -7.08 4.19
C GLU A 542 16.70 -6.48 3.20
N ARG A 543 16.86 -5.15 3.27
CA ARG A 543 17.70 -4.36 2.36
C ARG A 543 19.12 -4.21 2.88
N GLY A 544 20.07 -4.12 1.94
CA GLY A 544 21.50 -4.16 2.25
C GLY A 544 22.00 -5.56 2.64
N VAL A 545 21.27 -6.63 2.28
CA VAL A 545 21.62 -8.02 2.60
C VAL A 545 21.93 -8.77 1.31
N GLU A 546 23.19 -9.15 1.13
CA GLU A 546 23.71 -9.79 -0.07
C GLU A 546 23.89 -11.30 0.13
N LEU A 547 23.35 -12.13 -0.77
CA LEU A 547 23.74 -13.53 -0.85
C LEU A 547 25.16 -13.65 -1.39
N VAL A 548 26.07 -14.23 -0.60
CA VAL A 548 27.49 -14.40 -0.98
C VAL A 548 27.83 -15.83 -1.40
N GLY A 549 26.98 -16.79 -1.07
CA GLY A 549 27.10 -18.19 -1.44
C GLY A 549 26.03 -19.05 -0.79
N PHE A 550 25.89 -20.30 -1.22
CA PHE A 550 24.96 -21.26 -0.64
C PHE A 550 25.43 -22.69 -0.92
N THR A 551 24.92 -23.64 -0.13
CA THR A 551 25.00 -25.08 -0.37
C THR A 551 23.61 -25.68 -0.19
N GLN A 552 23.35 -26.85 -0.78
CA GLN A 552 22.06 -27.53 -0.66
C GLN A 552 22.23 -29.03 -0.40
N ASP A 553 21.21 -29.62 0.22
CA ASP A 553 21.09 -31.03 0.53
C ASP A 553 19.65 -31.52 0.24
N ASP A 554 19.35 -32.77 0.54
CA ASP A 554 18.03 -33.37 0.26
C ASP A 554 16.89 -32.74 1.07
N GLU A 555 17.16 -31.98 2.14
CA GLU A 555 16.16 -31.35 3.01
C GLU A 555 16.01 -29.84 2.77
N GLY A 556 17.08 -29.13 2.41
CA GLY A 556 17.07 -27.67 2.32
C GLY A 556 18.29 -27.02 1.66
N VAL A 557 18.32 -25.68 1.72
CA VAL A 557 19.38 -24.81 1.23
C VAL A 557 19.95 -24.03 2.40
N THR A 558 21.27 -24.08 2.60
CA THR A 558 22.01 -23.28 3.57
C THR A 558 22.64 -22.11 2.84
N ALA A 559 22.12 -20.91 3.07
CA ALA A 559 22.57 -19.67 2.44
C ALA A 559 23.50 -18.87 3.36
N GLN A 560 24.55 -18.31 2.78
CA GLN A 560 25.47 -17.38 3.42
C GLN A 560 25.09 -15.97 2.95
N LEU A 561 24.71 -15.13 3.89
CA LEU A 561 24.32 -13.74 3.68
C LEU A 561 25.39 -12.81 4.26
N ARG A 562 25.53 -11.62 3.67
CA ARG A 562 26.36 -10.53 4.19
C ARG A 562 25.51 -9.28 4.33
N HIS A 563 25.41 -8.78 5.54
CA HIS A 563 24.74 -7.53 5.87
C HIS A 563 25.59 -6.33 5.46
N GLY A 564 24.97 -5.17 5.27
CA GLY A 564 25.65 -3.91 4.92
C GLY A 564 26.66 -3.41 5.97
N SER A 565 26.58 -3.93 7.20
CA SER A 565 27.57 -3.78 8.28
C SER A 565 28.88 -4.54 8.01
N GLY A 566 28.90 -5.45 7.04
CA GLY A 566 29.96 -6.44 6.81
C GLY A 566 29.79 -7.74 7.62
N GLU A 567 28.76 -7.85 8.47
CA GLU A 567 28.46 -9.05 9.24
C GLU A 567 27.99 -10.19 8.35
N GLY A 568 28.51 -11.40 8.60
CA GLY A 568 28.13 -12.62 7.89
C GLY A 568 27.09 -13.42 8.68
N GLU A 569 26.00 -13.78 8.02
CA GLU A 569 24.93 -14.62 8.57
C GLU A 569 24.83 -15.94 7.79
N THR A 570 24.46 -17.03 8.46
CA THR A 570 24.09 -18.29 7.81
C THR A 570 22.67 -18.64 8.16
N THR A 571 21.83 -18.84 7.14
CA THR A 571 20.41 -19.18 7.29
C THR A 571 20.09 -20.45 6.51
N ARG A 572 19.11 -21.25 6.95
CA ARG A 572 18.64 -22.46 6.25
C ARG A 572 17.16 -22.27 5.88
N ALA A 573 16.82 -22.58 4.64
CA ALA A 573 15.46 -22.59 4.09
C ALA A 573 15.17 -23.94 3.41
N GLN A 574 13.91 -24.26 3.12
CA GLN A 574 13.59 -25.46 2.34
C GLN A 574 13.88 -25.27 0.83
N TYR A 575 13.77 -24.03 0.35
CA TYR A 575 14.02 -23.64 -1.04
C TYR A 575 14.64 -22.23 -1.13
N LEU A 576 15.36 -21.96 -2.23
CA LEU A 576 15.92 -20.65 -2.56
C LEU A 576 15.53 -20.24 -3.99
N VAL A 577 15.07 -19.01 -4.17
CA VAL A 577 14.74 -18.43 -5.48
C VAL A 577 15.60 -17.21 -5.77
N GLY A 578 16.42 -17.27 -6.82
CA GLY A 578 17.23 -16.17 -7.34
C GLY A 578 16.46 -15.27 -8.29
N CYS A 579 16.11 -14.08 -7.80
CA CYS A 579 15.54 -12.96 -8.52
C CYS A 579 16.52 -11.77 -8.58
N ASP A 580 17.82 -12.05 -8.43
CA ASP A 580 18.93 -11.11 -8.21
C ASP A 580 19.58 -10.58 -9.51
N GLY A 581 18.88 -10.75 -10.61
CA GLY A 581 19.06 -10.02 -11.87
C GLY A 581 20.25 -10.46 -12.73
N ALA A 582 20.64 -9.59 -13.67
CA ALA A 582 21.64 -9.91 -14.70
C ALA A 582 23.01 -10.37 -14.15
N HIS A 583 23.34 -10.01 -12.91
CA HIS A 583 24.56 -10.42 -12.20
C HIS A 583 24.27 -11.41 -11.05
N SER A 584 23.26 -12.28 -11.23
CA SER A 584 22.79 -13.24 -10.24
C SER A 584 23.91 -14.10 -9.65
N ALA A 585 24.08 -14.01 -8.33
CA ALA A 585 24.91 -14.87 -7.52
C ALA A 585 24.30 -16.28 -7.41
N VAL A 586 22.96 -16.39 -7.45
CA VAL A 586 22.26 -17.69 -7.46
C VAL A 586 22.58 -18.47 -8.73
N ARG A 587 22.43 -17.85 -9.91
CA ARG A 587 22.78 -18.46 -11.21
C ARG A 587 24.24 -18.90 -11.24
N SER A 588 25.15 -18.03 -10.81
CA SER A 588 26.59 -18.34 -10.78
C SER A 588 26.94 -19.43 -9.76
N GLY A 589 26.29 -19.47 -8.59
CA GLY A 589 26.48 -20.50 -7.58
C GLY A 589 25.97 -21.89 -8.00
N LEU A 590 24.94 -21.94 -8.86
CA LEU A 590 24.49 -23.16 -9.52
C LEU A 590 25.33 -23.57 -10.74
N GLY A 591 26.26 -22.73 -11.21
CA GLY A 591 27.03 -23.00 -12.43
C GLY A 591 26.19 -23.03 -13.72
N LEU A 592 25.02 -22.40 -13.72
CA LEU A 592 24.13 -22.32 -14.89
C LEU A 592 24.76 -21.48 -16.00
N ALA A 593 24.65 -21.97 -17.23
CA ALA A 593 25.27 -21.36 -18.41
C ALA A 593 24.20 -20.76 -19.33
N PHE A 594 24.52 -19.66 -20.03
CA PHE A 594 23.64 -19.13 -21.07
C PHE A 594 23.70 -20.02 -22.32
N GLU A 595 22.55 -20.52 -22.78
CA GLU A 595 22.42 -21.30 -24.02
C GLU A 595 22.93 -20.47 -25.21
N GLY A 596 23.84 -21.04 -26.01
CA GLY A 596 24.50 -20.33 -27.12
C GLY A 596 25.53 -19.26 -26.70
N GLY A 597 25.70 -19.02 -25.39
CA GLY A 597 26.53 -17.95 -24.85
C GLY A 597 25.76 -16.65 -24.60
N LEU A 598 26.34 -15.75 -23.79
CA LEU A 598 25.75 -14.44 -23.52
C LEU A 598 26.11 -13.46 -24.64
N SER A 599 25.16 -13.20 -25.53
CA SER A 599 25.33 -12.29 -26.66
C SER A 599 25.12 -10.84 -26.24
N MET A 600 25.82 -9.92 -26.92
CA MET A 600 25.76 -8.48 -26.66
C MET A 600 25.63 -7.71 -27.98
N PHE A 601 24.82 -6.66 -27.98
CA PHE A 601 24.78 -5.72 -29.10
C PHE A 601 26.09 -4.93 -29.12
N PRO A 602 26.71 -4.70 -30.30
CA PRO A 602 27.95 -3.95 -30.38
C PRO A 602 27.76 -2.46 -30.03
N GLN A 603 26.56 -1.91 -30.26
CA GLN A 603 26.22 -0.52 -29.94
C GLN A 603 25.95 -0.31 -28.43
N LEU A 604 26.33 0.85 -27.94
CA LEU A 604 25.79 1.44 -26.71
C LEU A 604 24.48 2.17 -26.99
N PHE A 605 23.61 2.19 -25.99
CA PHE A 605 22.31 2.84 -25.98
C PHE A 605 22.25 3.84 -24.82
N MET A 606 21.45 4.89 -24.94
CA MET A 606 21.15 5.81 -23.85
C MET A 606 19.65 5.94 -23.59
N LEU A 607 19.32 6.22 -22.34
CA LEU A 607 17.98 6.45 -21.83
C LEU A 607 17.88 7.85 -21.20
N GLY A 608 16.71 8.49 -21.30
CA GLY A 608 16.41 9.74 -20.59
C GLY A 608 14.93 9.92 -20.28
N ASP A 609 14.60 10.38 -19.07
CA ASP A 609 13.25 10.85 -18.72
C ASP A 609 13.18 12.37 -18.92
N VAL A 610 12.47 12.81 -19.96
CA VAL A 610 12.36 14.23 -20.36
C VAL A 610 10.90 14.63 -20.60
N ASP A 611 10.64 15.94 -20.60
CA ASP A 611 9.41 16.50 -21.18
C ASP A 611 9.67 16.83 -22.65
N VAL A 612 8.83 16.33 -23.56
CA VAL A 612 8.96 16.50 -25.02
C VAL A 612 7.79 17.33 -25.56
N ASP A 613 8.10 18.45 -26.20
CA ASP A 613 7.10 19.33 -26.82
C ASP A 613 6.99 19.04 -28.32
N TRP A 614 5.87 18.43 -28.72
CA TRP A 614 5.54 18.01 -30.09
C TRP A 614 4.02 17.83 -30.29
N ASP A 615 3.59 17.74 -31.55
CA ASP A 615 2.17 17.58 -31.94
C ASP A 615 1.79 16.11 -32.28
N LEU A 616 2.54 15.11 -31.77
CA LEU A 616 2.25 13.69 -32.02
C LEU A 616 1.12 13.13 -31.12
N PRO A 617 0.44 12.04 -31.52
CA PRO A 617 -0.65 11.45 -30.75
C PRO A 617 -0.29 11.16 -29.29
N ALA A 618 -1.09 11.71 -28.37
CA ALA A 618 -0.87 11.53 -26.94
C ALA A 618 -1.11 10.07 -26.52
N GLY A 619 -0.26 9.54 -25.64
CA GLY A 619 -0.35 8.15 -25.16
C GLY A 619 0.09 7.08 -26.16
N HIS A 620 0.63 7.45 -27.33
CA HIS A 620 1.28 6.51 -28.23
C HIS A 620 2.72 6.23 -27.82
N LEU A 621 3.15 4.97 -27.99
CA LEU A 621 4.57 4.64 -28.07
C LEU A 621 5.07 5.03 -29.47
N VAL A 622 6.05 5.92 -29.55
CA VAL A 622 6.57 6.42 -30.84
C VAL A 622 7.94 5.81 -31.11
N ARG A 623 8.16 5.29 -32.32
CA ARG A 623 9.46 4.83 -32.82
C ARG A 623 9.85 5.64 -34.05
N PHE A 624 11.08 6.13 -34.10
CA PHE A 624 11.75 6.62 -35.30
C PHE A 624 12.93 5.70 -35.58
N VAL A 625 13.05 5.29 -36.84
CA VAL A 625 14.09 4.39 -37.31
C VAL A 625 14.74 5.01 -38.55
N ARG A 626 16.07 4.92 -38.65
CA ARG A 626 16.82 5.27 -39.87
C ARG A 626 17.44 4.02 -40.47
N ILE A 627 17.17 3.80 -41.76
CA ILE A 627 17.60 2.65 -42.54
C ILE A 627 18.28 3.16 -43.81
N GLU A 628 19.51 2.72 -44.07
CA GLU A 628 20.36 3.17 -45.17
C GLU A 628 20.92 1.97 -45.98
N ASN A 629 21.47 2.24 -47.17
CA ASN A 629 22.35 1.34 -47.94
C ASN A 629 21.95 -0.15 -48.15
N GLY A 630 20.66 -0.49 -48.13
CA GLY A 630 20.17 -1.86 -48.33
C GLY A 630 19.89 -2.56 -47.00
N ASP A 631 18.96 -1.96 -46.26
CA ASP A 631 18.42 -2.43 -44.99
C ASP A 631 19.38 -2.36 -43.77
N ASP A 632 20.48 -1.59 -43.87
CA ASP A 632 21.35 -1.28 -42.72
C ASP A 632 20.66 -0.30 -41.76
N PHE A 633 20.38 -0.75 -40.55
CA PHE A 633 19.82 0.06 -39.46
C PHE A 633 20.89 0.99 -38.85
N THR A 634 20.76 2.32 -39.05
CA THR A 634 21.76 3.33 -38.63
C THR A 634 21.26 4.36 -37.61
N GLY A 635 19.98 4.32 -37.20
CA GLY A 635 19.45 5.23 -36.18
C GLY A 635 18.16 4.72 -35.54
N MET A 636 17.98 5.04 -34.25
CA MET A 636 16.79 4.68 -33.48
C MET A 636 16.45 5.76 -32.45
N LEU A 637 15.16 6.10 -32.32
CA LEU A 637 14.62 6.89 -31.23
C LEU A 637 13.28 6.26 -30.81
N VAL A 638 13.15 5.82 -29.57
CA VAL A 638 11.91 5.25 -29.02
C VAL A 638 11.45 6.13 -27.86
N CYS A 639 10.23 6.66 -27.95
CA CYS A 639 9.62 7.51 -26.93
C CYS A 639 8.40 6.79 -26.34
N VAL A 640 8.49 6.44 -25.06
CA VAL A 640 7.41 5.79 -24.29
C VAL A 640 6.79 6.83 -23.36
N PRO A 641 5.48 7.13 -23.45
CA PRO A 641 4.85 8.12 -22.60
C PRO A 641 4.78 7.65 -21.14
N LEU A 642 4.90 8.59 -20.22
CA LEU A 642 4.85 8.38 -18.77
C LEU A 642 3.83 9.31 -18.14
N LYS A 643 3.35 8.95 -16.94
CA LYS A 643 2.43 9.83 -16.19
C LYS A 643 3.10 11.18 -15.89
N GLY A 644 2.47 12.24 -16.40
CA GLY A 644 2.94 13.63 -16.36
C GLY A 644 2.66 14.34 -17.69
N ARG A 645 2.47 15.66 -17.67
CA ARG A 645 2.27 16.42 -18.91
C ARG A 645 3.53 16.33 -19.78
N ASN A 646 3.37 15.91 -21.04
CA ASN A 646 4.43 15.81 -22.04
C ASN A 646 5.63 14.93 -21.64
N ARG A 647 5.51 14.07 -20.61
CA ARG A 647 6.63 13.28 -20.08
C ARG A 647 6.83 11.99 -20.88
N TYR A 648 8.04 11.76 -21.37
CA TYR A 648 8.42 10.53 -22.06
C TYR A 648 9.73 9.96 -21.49
N ARG A 649 9.85 8.63 -21.53
CA ARG A 649 11.17 7.99 -21.56
C ARG A 649 11.61 7.84 -23.01
N ILE A 650 12.79 8.38 -23.28
CA ILE A 650 13.50 8.22 -24.54
C ILE A 650 14.49 7.06 -24.40
N ALA A 651 14.59 6.24 -25.44
CA ALA A 651 15.65 5.25 -25.66
C ALA A 651 16.22 5.42 -27.08
N THR A 652 17.54 5.54 -27.20
CA THR A 652 18.22 5.80 -28.49
C THR A 652 19.65 5.25 -28.46
N LEU A 653 20.36 5.28 -29.59
CA LEU A 653 21.78 4.95 -29.66
C LEU A 653 22.59 6.00 -28.89
N ALA A 654 23.64 5.56 -28.19
CA ALA A 654 24.54 6.50 -27.52
C ALA A 654 25.38 7.28 -28.55
N PRO A 655 25.63 8.60 -28.34
CA PRO A 655 26.50 9.41 -29.19
C PRO A 655 27.83 8.77 -29.56
N GLN A 656 28.31 9.01 -30.79
CA GLN A 656 29.52 8.38 -31.35
C GLN A 656 30.74 8.51 -30.45
N ARG A 657 30.91 9.63 -29.74
CA ARG A 657 31.98 9.85 -28.75
C ARG A 657 32.06 8.76 -27.67
N TRP A 658 30.94 8.16 -27.27
CA TRP A 658 30.90 7.03 -26.35
C TRP A 658 31.04 5.68 -27.06
N GLN A 659 30.54 5.54 -28.29
CA GLN A 659 30.81 4.34 -29.10
C GLN A 659 32.33 4.17 -29.32
N ASP A 660 33.03 5.26 -29.66
CA ASP A 660 34.48 5.29 -29.92
C ASP A 660 35.32 5.11 -28.66
N ALA A 661 34.96 5.79 -27.56
CA ALA A 661 35.71 5.72 -26.29
C ALA A 661 35.68 4.32 -25.64
N VAL A 662 34.67 3.51 -25.97
CA VAL A 662 34.36 2.25 -25.30
C VAL A 662 34.63 1.05 -26.21
N GLY A 663 34.37 1.20 -27.52
CA GLY A 663 34.51 0.16 -28.52
C GLY A 663 33.57 -1.03 -28.32
N SER A 664 33.73 -2.05 -29.17
CA SER A 664 32.92 -3.27 -29.16
C SER A 664 33.37 -4.33 -28.15
N GLY A 665 34.44 -4.06 -27.38
CA GLY A 665 35.01 -5.02 -26.43
C GLY A 665 34.14 -5.31 -25.21
N VAL A 666 34.54 -6.30 -24.39
CA VAL A 666 33.86 -6.61 -23.13
C VAL A 666 34.00 -5.43 -22.18
N VAL A 667 32.86 -4.83 -21.86
CA VAL A 667 32.72 -3.72 -20.92
C VAL A 667 33.27 -4.10 -19.53
N PRO A 668 34.24 -3.37 -18.96
CA PRO A 668 34.80 -3.67 -17.64
C PRO A 668 33.75 -3.66 -16.50
N PRO A 669 33.92 -4.47 -15.45
CA PRO A 669 33.12 -4.34 -14.23
C PRO A 669 33.33 -2.93 -13.63
N GLY A 670 32.26 -2.17 -13.44
CA GLY A 670 32.31 -0.79 -12.94
C GLY A 670 31.98 0.29 -13.99
N PHE A 671 31.94 -0.05 -15.27
CA PHE A 671 31.71 0.89 -16.38
C PHE A 671 30.53 1.88 -16.23
N TRP A 672 29.42 1.47 -15.59
CA TRP A 672 28.27 2.35 -15.31
C TRP A 672 28.58 3.49 -14.32
N GLN A 673 29.75 3.47 -13.68
CA GLN A 673 30.23 4.44 -12.70
C GLN A 673 31.37 5.32 -13.24
N GLU A 674 31.85 5.07 -14.47
CA GLU A 674 33.06 5.68 -15.04
C GLU A 674 32.79 6.75 -16.11
N TYR A 675 31.54 6.96 -16.52
CA TYR A 675 31.15 7.93 -17.55
C TYR A 675 30.07 8.89 -17.03
N GLU A 676 30.15 10.15 -17.46
CA GLU A 676 29.10 11.13 -17.19
C GLU A 676 27.77 10.67 -17.83
N PRO A 677 26.63 10.79 -17.12
CA PRO A 677 25.35 10.38 -17.64
C PRO A 677 24.90 11.27 -18.82
N PRO A 678 24.04 10.76 -19.73
CA PRO A 678 23.51 11.53 -20.85
C PRO A 678 22.89 12.87 -20.43
N THR A 679 23.29 13.95 -21.10
CA THR A 679 22.81 15.29 -20.81
C THR A 679 21.51 15.61 -21.57
N LEU A 680 20.82 16.68 -21.19
CA LEU A 680 19.64 17.14 -21.95
C LEU A 680 20.01 17.51 -23.40
N ALA A 681 21.23 18.02 -23.64
CA ALA A 681 21.73 18.32 -24.97
C ALA A 681 21.93 17.05 -25.83
N ASP A 682 22.25 15.91 -25.21
CA ASP A 682 22.34 14.63 -25.91
C ASP A 682 20.96 14.10 -26.32
N MET A 683 19.97 14.25 -25.43
CA MET A 683 18.58 13.92 -25.74
C MET A 683 18.03 14.80 -26.86
N GLN A 684 18.27 16.12 -26.80
CA GLN A 684 17.89 17.05 -27.85
C GLN A 684 18.58 16.71 -29.18
N ALA A 685 19.87 16.39 -29.18
CA ALA A 685 20.59 16.04 -30.42
C ALA A 685 20.03 14.76 -31.10
N ALA A 686 19.57 13.76 -30.33
CA ALA A 686 18.91 12.58 -30.88
C ALA A 686 17.50 12.89 -31.43
N ILE A 687 16.80 13.85 -30.83
CA ILE A 687 15.51 14.36 -31.30
C ILE A 687 15.67 15.21 -32.56
N ASP A 688 16.69 16.06 -32.63
CA ASP A 688 16.98 16.91 -33.81
C ASP A 688 17.37 16.06 -35.04
N ASP A 689 17.96 14.88 -34.82
CA ASP A 689 18.42 13.95 -35.86
C ASP A 689 17.32 13.01 -36.39
N LEU A 690 16.38 12.58 -35.53
CA LEU A 690 15.40 11.53 -35.86
C LEU A 690 13.92 11.92 -35.65
N GLY A 691 13.65 12.93 -34.82
CA GLY A 691 12.30 13.35 -34.45
C GLY A 691 11.71 14.43 -35.36
N PRO A 692 10.46 14.88 -35.10
CA PRO A 692 9.80 15.90 -35.90
C PRO A 692 10.52 17.27 -35.80
N PRO A 693 10.70 18.02 -36.90
CA PRO A 693 11.35 19.33 -36.87
C PRO A 693 10.67 20.30 -35.89
N GLY A 694 11.47 20.95 -35.03
CA GLY A 694 10.98 21.90 -34.03
C GLY A 694 10.61 21.27 -32.67
N THR A 695 10.70 19.95 -32.53
CA THR A 695 10.51 19.26 -31.24
C THR A 695 11.55 19.72 -30.22
N THR A 696 11.13 20.02 -28.99
CA THR A 696 12.07 20.37 -27.90
C THR A 696 11.98 19.42 -26.73
N ALA A 697 13.13 19.04 -26.17
CA ALA A 697 13.23 18.34 -24.91
C ALA A 697 13.59 19.31 -23.78
N SER A 698 12.97 19.11 -22.62
CA SER A 698 13.25 19.85 -21.40
C SER A 698 13.18 18.94 -20.18
N ASN A 699 13.54 19.47 -19.00
CA ASN A 699 13.29 18.82 -17.71
C ASN A 699 13.81 17.36 -17.63
N LEU A 700 15.10 17.16 -17.91
CA LEU A 700 15.76 15.87 -17.76
C LEU A 700 15.79 15.47 -16.28
N ARG A 701 15.00 14.45 -15.92
CA ARG A 701 14.84 13.95 -14.54
C ARG A 701 15.85 12.87 -14.19
N TRP A 702 16.22 12.07 -15.18
CA TRP A 702 17.14 10.95 -15.06
C TRP A 702 17.67 10.55 -16.44
N SER A 703 18.88 10.01 -16.49
CA SER A 703 19.44 9.39 -17.69
C SER A 703 20.43 8.28 -17.35
N SER A 704 20.67 7.38 -18.31
CA SER A 704 21.67 6.32 -18.19
C SER A 704 22.16 5.87 -19.56
N ILE A 705 23.43 5.46 -19.64
CA ILE A 705 23.98 4.72 -20.77
C ILE A 705 23.96 3.22 -20.44
N PHE A 706 23.66 2.36 -21.42
CA PHE A 706 23.66 0.91 -21.23
C PHE A 706 24.08 0.16 -22.51
N ARG A 707 24.45 -1.13 -22.36
CA ARG A 707 24.63 -2.07 -23.48
C ARG A 707 23.61 -3.18 -23.34
N ILE A 708 22.94 -3.53 -24.44
CA ILE A 708 21.99 -4.63 -24.46
C ILE A 708 22.76 -5.95 -24.43
N LYS A 709 22.33 -6.85 -23.53
CA LYS A 709 22.75 -8.25 -23.47
C LYS A 709 21.52 -9.12 -23.59
N HIS A 710 21.64 -10.27 -24.22
CA HIS A 710 20.54 -11.23 -24.31
C HIS A 710 21.04 -12.68 -24.21
N GLY A 711 20.15 -13.54 -23.74
CA GLY A 711 20.42 -14.97 -23.55
C GLY A 711 19.54 -15.57 -22.47
N ILE A 712 19.43 -16.89 -22.45
CA ILE A 712 18.65 -17.66 -21.48
C ILE A 712 19.52 -18.75 -20.86
N VAL A 713 19.33 -19.06 -19.57
CA VAL A 713 20.05 -20.14 -18.89
C VAL A 713 19.61 -21.53 -19.36
N ASP A 714 20.53 -22.48 -19.32
CA ASP A 714 20.34 -23.88 -19.72
C ASP A 714 19.42 -24.68 -18.79
N ARG A 715 19.26 -24.28 -17.53
CA ARG A 715 18.26 -24.79 -16.57
C ARG A 715 17.75 -23.68 -15.67
N TYR A 716 16.46 -23.68 -15.35
CA TYR A 716 15.83 -22.74 -14.43
C TYR A 716 15.88 -23.19 -12.95
N ARG A 717 16.30 -24.43 -12.71
CA ARG A 717 16.32 -25.09 -11.40
C ARG A 717 17.51 -26.04 -11.29
N GLU A 718 18.10 -26.14 -10.11
CA GLU A 718 18.91 -27.30 -9.72
C GLU A 718 18.66 -27.65 -8.24
N GLY A 719 18.11 -28.85 -8.00
CA GLY A 719 17.73 -29.30 -6.66
C GLY A 719 16.62 -28.46 -6.02
N ARG A 720 16.93 -27.77 -4.92
CA ARG A 720 16.04 -26.91 -4.15
C ARG A 720 16.23 -25.42 -4.48
N VAL A 721 17.02 -25.10 -5.50
CA VAL A 721 17.38 -23.73 -5.88
C VAL A 721 16.87 -23.43 -7.30
N PHE A 722 16.30 -22.24 -7.46
CA PHE A 722 15.63 -21.78 -8.68
C PHE A 722 16.15 -20.41 -9.10
N VAL A 723 15.98 -20.05 -10.38
CA VAL A 723 16.21 -18.68 -10.90
C VAL A 723 14.99 -18.17 -11.68
N ALA A 724 14.73 -16.86 -11.63
CA ALA A 724 13.59 -16.21 -12.27
C ALA A 724 13.92 -14.79 -12.79
N GLY A 725 13.22 -14.31 -13.81
CA GLY A 725 13.46 -13.00 -14.42
C GLY A 725 14.88 -12.84 -14.97
N ASP A 726 15.47 -11.65 -14.82
CA ASP A 726 16.84 -11.30 -15.25
C ASP A 726 17.96 -12.24 -14.71
N ALA A 727 17.68 -13.05 -13.67
CA ALA A 727 18.60 -14.10 -13.23
C ALA A 727 18.64 -15.29 -14.21
N ALA A 728 17.52 -15.61 -14.86
CA ALA A 728 17.34 -16.73 -15.78
C ALA A 728 17.38 -16.32 -17.27
N HIS A 729 16.85 -15.16 -17.65
CA HIS A 729 16.79 -14.70 -19.04
C HIS A 729 17.03 -13.20 -19.15
N LEU A 730 17.76 -12.79 -20.19
CA LEU A 730 18.08 -11.40 -20.49
C LEU A 730 17.56 -11.05 -21.87
N HIS A 731 16.91 -9.90 -21.97
CA HIS A 731 16.20 -9.43 -23.16
C HIS A 731 16.76 -8.10 -23.66
N PRO A 732 16.70 -7.85 -24.98
CA PRO A 732 16.59 -6.49 -25.49
C PRO A 732 15.42 -5.74 -24.84
N PRO A 733 15.49 -4.40 -24.70
CA PRO A 733 14.39 -3.58 -24.20
C PRO A 733 13.20 -3.50 -25.18
N ALA A 734 13.37 -4.00 -26.41
CA ALA A 734 12.32 -4.09 -27.42
C ALA A 734 11.09 -4.83 -26.88
N GLY A 735 9.91 -4.27 -27.12
CA GLY A 735 8.62 -4.82 -26.66
C GLY A 735 8.40 -4.85 -25.14
N GLY A 736 9.29 -4.30 -24.31
CA GLY A 736 9.12 -4.23 -22.85
C GLY A 736 9.09 -5.59 -22.13
N GLN A 737 9.67 -6.63 -22.72
CA GLN A 737 9.38 -8.03 -22.38
C GLN A 737 9.90 -8.51 -21.01
N GLY A 738 11.12 -8.12 -20.62
CA GLY A 738 11.84 -8.78 -19.51
C GLY A 738 11.12 -8.75 -18.15
N MET A 739 10.57 -7.59 -17.76
CA MET A 739 9.87 -7.43 -16.47
C MET A 739 8.60 -8.28 -16.40
N ASN A 740 7.76 -8.24 -17.45
CA ASN A 740 6.53 -9.04 -17.56
C ASN A 740 6.85 -10.54 -17.52
N THR A 741 7.87 -10.97 -18.25
CA THR A 741 8.31 -12.38 -18.28
C THR A 741 8.77 -12.85 -16.89
N GLY A 742 9.51 -12.02 -16.15
CA GLY A 742 9.93 -12.32 -14.78
C GLY A 742 8.78 -12.36 -13.75
N ILE A 743 7.74 -11.55 -13.94
CA ILE A 743 6.51 -11.63 -13.14
C ILE A 743 5.77 -12.94 -13.44
N GLN A 744 5.69 -13.35 -14.72
CA GLN A 744 5.08 -14.63 -15.10
C GLN A 744 5.85 -15.86 -14.57
N ASP A 745 7.19 -15.80 -14.50
CA ASP A 745 7.98 -16.85 -13.84
C ASP A 745 7.58 -17.01 -12.37
N ALA A 746 7.43 -15.90 -11.66
CA ALA A 746 7.08 -15.87 -10.25
C ALA A 746 5.65 -16.38 -9.98
N TRP A 747 4.72 -15.98 -10.84
CA TRP A 747 3.34 -16.44 -10.85
C TRP A 747 3.24 -17.96 -11.09
N ASN A 748 4.01 -18.51 -12.03
CA ASN A 748 4.04 -19.94 -12.33
C ASN A 748 4.70 -20.79 -11.22
N LEU A 749 5.79 -20.32 -10.62
CA LEU A 749 6.52 -21.10 -9.61
C LEU A 749 5.90 -21.00 -8.19
N GLY A 750 5.28 -19.86 -7.84
CA GLY A 750 4.81 -19.58 -6.49
C GLY A 750 3.81 -20.62 -5.94
N TRP A 751 2.84 -21.06 -6.76
CA TRP A 751 1.86 -22.07 -6.33
C TRP A 751 2.50 -23.47 -6.19
N LYS A 752 3.42 -23.82 -7.10
CA LYS A 752 4.15 -25.10 -7.10
C LYS A 752 5.05 -25.23 -5.88
N LEU A 753 5.78 -24.16 -5.53
CA LEU A 753 6.59 -24.08 -4.32
C LEU A 753 5.74 -24.15 -3.05
N ALA A 754 4.57 -23.50 -3.01
CA ALA A 754 3.68 -23.57 -1.85
C ALA A 754 3.22 -25.01 -1.55
N LEU A 755 2.80 -25.76 -2.57
CA LEU A 755 2.45 -27.18 -2.42
C LEU A 755 3.68 -28.01 -2.00
N ALA A 756 4.87 -27.73 -2.54
CA ALA A 756 6.07 -28.47 -2.19
C ALA A 756 6.53 -28.24 -0.74
N VAL A 757 6.48 -27.00 -0.25
CA VAL A 757 6.77 -26.65 1.16
C VAL A 757 5.83 -27.36 2.12
N ARG A 758 4.54 -27.47 1.77
CA ARG A 758 3.52 -28.18 2.56
C ARG A 758 3.59 -29.70 2.43
N ARG A 759 4.43 -30.23 1.52
CA ARG A 759 4.51 -31.66 1.15
C ARG A 759 3.21 -32.20 0.53
N GLU A 760 2.54 -31.34 -0.22
CA GLU A 760 1.30 -31.61 -0.97
C GLU A 760 1.56 -31.69 -2.49
N ALA A 761 2.78 -31.41 -2.95
CA ALA A 761 3.19 -31.52 -4.35
C ALA A 761 3.51 -32.97 -4.76
N ALA A 762 2.99 -33.40 -5.91
CA ALA A 762 3.38 -34.67 -6.53
C ALA A 762 4.87 -34.69 -6.95
N PRO A 763 5.52 -35.86 -7.02
CA PRO A 763 6.86 -36.00 -7.57
C PRO A 763 6.93 -35.44 -9.01
N GLY A 764 7.85 -34.50 -9.24
CA GLY A 764 8.01 -33.83 -10.55
C GLY A 764 7.27 -32.50 -10.71
N LEU A 765 6.39 -32.09 -9.78
CA LEU A 765 5.67 -30.82 -9.89
C LEU A 765 6.63 -29.62 -10.05
N LEU A 766 7.74 -29.60 -9.32
CA LEU A 766 8.74 -28.53 -9.39
C LEU A 766 9.59 -28.56 -10.66
N ASP A 767 9.71 -29.72 -11.33
CA ASP A 767 10.44 -29.85 -12.60
C ASP A 767 9.66 -29.25 -13.78
N SER A 768 8.34 -29.20 -13.67
CA SER A 768 7.48 -28.49 -14.63
C SER A 768 7.83 -27.01 -14.79
N TYR A 769 8.48 -26.37 -13.81
CA TYR A 769 8.87 -24.96 -13.91
C TYR A 769 9.88 -24.75 -15.04
N ASP A 770 10.91 -25.61 -15.16
CA ASP A 770 11.84 -25.53 -16.29
C ASP A 770 11.14 -25.87 -17.61
N ALA A 771 10.36 -26.97 -17.62
CA ALA A 771 9.66 -27.46 -18.80
C ALA A 771 8.65 -26.45 -19.37
N GLU A 772 8.05 -25.60 -18.53
CA GLU A 772 7.11 -24.55 -18.95
C GLU A 772 7.82 -23.22 -19.23
N ARG A 773 8.66 -22.75 -18.31
CA ARG A 773 9.15 -21.36 -18.32
C ARG A 773 10.42 -21.15 -19.13
N ARG A 774 11.28 -22.16 -19.29
CA ARG A 774 12.48 -22.04 -20.13
C ARG A 774 12.15 -22.00 -21.63
N PRO A 775 11.29 -22.88 -22.19
CA PRO A 775 10.88 -22.75 -23.59
C PRO A 775 10.12 -21.44 -23.89
N ALA A 776 9.21 -21.03 -23.00
CA ALA A 776 8.47 -19.77 -23.13
C ALA A 776 9.41 -18.55 -23.05
N GLY A 777 10.35 -18.54 -22.09
CA GLY A 777 11.38 -17.51 -21.99
C GLY A 777 12.28 -17.44 -23.22
N LYS A 778 12.69 -18.60 -23.77
CA LYS A 778 13.50 -18.66 -24.99
C LYS A 778 12.79 -18.04 -26.18
N MET A 779 11.52 -18.41 -26.40
CA MET A 779 10.70 -17.86 -27.48
C MET A 779 10.60 -16.32 -27.39
N ILE A 780 10.46 -15.78 -26.19
CA ILE A 780 10.44 -14.33 -25.97
C ILE A 780 11.81 -13.69 -26.23
N VAL A 781 12.91 -14.28 -25.75
CA VAL A 781 14.28 -13.77 -26.02
C VAL A 781 14.55 -13.74 -27.53
N ASP A 782 14.28 -14.85 -28.23
CA ASP A 782 14.53 -14.97 -29.67
C ASP A 782 13.69 -13.93 -30.46
N ARG A 783 12.41 -13.73 -30.09
CA ARG A 783 11.52 -12.73 -30.69
C ARG A 783 11.95 -11.30 -30.39
N ALA A 784 12.33 -11.00 -29.15
CA ALA A 784 12.80 -9.66 -28.75
C ALA A 784 14.12 -9.28 -29.44
N VAL A 785 14.95 -10.28 -29.77
CA VAL A 785 16.13 -10.12 -30.63
C VAL A 785 15.72 -9.80 -32.06
N ALA A 786 14.78 -10.56 -32.66
CA ALA A 786 14.32 -10.29 -34.02
C ALA A 786 13.76 -8.86 -34.18
N ILE A 787 12.83 -8.45 -33.31
CA ILE A 787 12.21 -7.10 -33.31
C ILE A 787 13.24 -5.97 -33.09
N ALA A 788 14.39 -6.26 -32.47
CA ALA A 788 15.46 -5.28 -32.29
C ALA A 788 16.30 -5.06 -33.57
N PHE A 789 16.17 -5.92 -34.58
CA PHE A 789 16.96 -5.91 -35.82
C PHE A 789 16.13 -5.75 -37.12
N THR A 790 14.80 -5.78 -37.06
CA THR A 790 13.93 -5.66 -38.25
C THR A 790 12.88 -4.55 -38.12
N ASP A 791 12.44 -4.03 -39.27
CA ASP A 791 11.17 -3.27 -39.39
C ASP A 791 9.99 -4.17 -39.78
N GLU A 792 10.27 -5.45 -40.07
CA GLU A 792 9.27 -6.50 -40.34
C GLU A 792 8.47 -6.84 -39.08
N MET A 793 7.44 -6.04 -38.81
CA MET A 793 6.24 -6.52 -38.13
C MET A 793 5.40 -7.27 -39.18
N ASP A 794 4.97 -8.50 -38.86
CA ASP A 794 4.04 -9.23 -39.71
C ASP A 794 2.64 -8.62 -39.51
N MET A 795 2.21 -7.83 -40.51
CA MET A 795 0.99 -7.03 -40.47
C MET A 795 -0.22 -7.75 -41.09
N GLU A 796 -0.13 -9.05 -41.43
CA GLU A 796 -1.29 -9.79 -41.93
C GLU A 796 -2.37 -9.99 -40.83
N ASP A 797 -2.01 -9.94 -39.54
CA ASP A 797 -2.94 -9.92 -38.40
C ASP A 797 -2.38 -9.09 -37.21
N GLU A 798 -2.70 -7.78 -37.21
CA GLU A 798 -2.31 -6.82 -36.16
C GLU A 798 -2.72 -7.27 -34.74
N LYS A 799 -3.87 -7.95 -34.63
CA LYS A 799 -4.41 -8.42 -33.35
C LYS A 799 -3.65 -9.63 -32.84
N ALA A 800 -3.35 -10.61 -33.69
CA ALA A 800 -2.50 -11.74 -33.32
C ALA A 800 -1.10 -11.28 -32.88
N GLN A 801 -0.51 -10.31 -33.58
CA GLN A 801 0.77 -9.70 -33.22
C GLN A 801 0.71 -9.01 -31.84
N PHE A 802 -0.33 -8.19 -31.58
CA PHE A 802 -0.52 -7.55 -30.28
C PHE A 802 -0.69 -8.56 -29.14
N LEU A 803 -1.54 -9.58 -29.31
CA LEU A 803 -1.77 -10.62 -28.30
C LEU A 803 -0.48 -11.39 -27.96
N LEU A 804 0.37 -11.64 -28.95
CA LEU A 804 1.65 -12.30 -28.77
C LEU A 804 2.68 -11.40 -28.08
N GLU A 805 2.73 -10.10 -28.39
CA GLU A 805 3.58 -9.14 -27.67
C GLU A 805 3.15 -8.92 -26.22
N MET A 806 1.83 -8.91 -25.95
CA MET A 806 1.26 -8.81 -24.60
C MET A 806 1.25 -10.14 -23.82
N GLN A 807 1.95 -11.16 -24.35
CA GLN A 807 2.13 -12.48 -23.74
C GLN A 807 0.81 -13.23 -23.46
N MET A 808 -0.26 -12.92 -24.20
CA MET A 808 -1.60 -13.51 -24.04
C MET A 808 -1.74 -14.90 -24.69
N THR A 809 -0.97 -15.17 -25.75
CA THR A 809 -0.98 -16.43 -26.52
C THR A 809 -0.02 -17.50 -25.96
N MET A 810 0.62 -17.21 -24.83
CA MET A 810 1.55 -18.14 -24.19
C MET A 810 0.83 -19.42 -23.75
N ASN A 811 1.43 -20.57 -24.07
CA ASN A 811 0.87 -21.88 -23.78
C ASN A 811 1.93 -22.87 -23.30
N TYR A 812 1.45 -23.91 -22.62
CA TYR A 812 2.24 -24.97 -22.00
C TYR A 812 1.80 -26.37 -22.48
N ALA A 813 1.40 -26.52 -23.74
CA ALA A 813 0.87 -27.78 -24.28
C ALA A 813 1.85 -28.97 -24.16
N GLY A 814 3.16 -28.71 -24.07
CA GLY A 814 4.20 -29.73 -23.82
C GLY A 814 4.52 -30.00 -22.34
N SER A 815 3.75 -29.47 -21.39
CA SER A 815 4.01 -29.61 -19.95
C SER A 815 3.59 -30.98 -19.40
N PRO A 816 4.28 -31.53 -18.38
CA PRO A 816 3.77 -32.67 -17.62
C PRO A 816 2.52 -32.34 -16.79
N LEU A 817 2.12 -31.06 -16.67
CA LEU A 817 0.94 -30.60 -15.93
C LEU A 817 -0.26 -30.30 -16.83
N VAL A 818 -0.33 -30.93 -18.00
CA VAL A 818 -1.51 -30.88 -18.87
C VAL A 818 -2.08 -32.27 -19.10
N GLY A 819 -3.40 -32.37 -19.20
CA GLY A 819 -4.11 -33.62 -19.46
C GLY A 819 -5.43 -33.41 -20.17
N GLU A 820 -5.94 -34.46 -20.81
CA GLU A 820 -7.21 -34.41 -21.52
C GLU A 820 -7.94 -35.74 -21.33
N GLY A 821 -9.26 -35.69 -21.17
CA GLY A 821 -10.08 -36.90 -21.14
C GLY A 821 -10.05 -37.65 -22.48
N PRO A 822 -10.43 -38.95 -22.51
CA PRO A 822 -10.36 -39.80 -23.71
C PRO A 822 -11.24 -39.37 -24.90
N GLY A 823 -11.98 -38.25 -24.76
CA GLY A 823 -12.78 -37.61 -25.81
C GLY A 823 -12.24 -36.25 -26.27
N GLY A 824 -10.94 -35.96 -26.20
CA GLY A 824 -10.37 -34.65 -26.56
C GLY A 824 -10.84 -34.06 -27.90
N GLU A 825 -10.93 -34.87 -28.96
CA GLU A 825 -11.44 -34.47 -30.28
C GLU A 825 -12.94 -34.07 -30.28
N ALA A 826 -13.68 -34.25 -29.18
CA ALA A 826 -15.09 -33.88 -29.06
C ALA A 826 -15.32 -32.40 -28.70
N PHE A 827 -14.27 -31.63 -28.41
CA PHE A 827 -14.37 -30.18 -28.24
C PHE A 827 -14.38 -29.48 -29.62
N PRO A 828 -15.47 -28.77 -30.01
CA PRO A 828 -15.53 -28.07 -31.29
C PRO A 828 -14.71 -26.76 -31.32
N ALA A 829 -14.37 -26.23 -30.14
CA ALA A 829 -13.61 -25.00 -29.92
C ALA A 829 -13.17 -24.92 -28.44
N GLY A 830 -12.44 -23.86 -28.09
CA GLY A 830 -12.07 -23.52 -26.71
C GLY A 830 -10.59 -23.74 -26.38
N PRO A 831 -10.14 -23.32 -25.19
CA PRO A 831 -8.74 -23.45 -24.79
C PRO A 831 -8.36 -24.93 -24.68
N GLU A 832 -7.14 -25.26 -25.09
CA GLU A 832 -6.56 -26.60 -24.93
C GLU A 832 -5.80 -26.67 -23.59
N PRO A 833 -5.55 -27.88 -23.04
CA PRO A 833 -4.67 -28.04 -21.90
C PRO A 833 -3.30 -27.37 -22.14
N GLY A 834 -2.90 -26.51 -21.21
CA GLY A 834 -1.72 -25.66 -21.31
C GLY A 834 -2.00 -24.26 -21.85
N HIS A 835 -3.14 -24.01 -22.51
CA HIS A 835 -3.52 -22.66 -22.92
C HIS A 835 -3.93 -21.82 -21.70
N ARG A 836 -3.76 -20.51 -21.82
CA ARG A 836 -4.40 -19.53 -20.96
C ARG A 836 -5.93 -19.75 -20.94
N ALA A 837 -6.55 -19.73 -19.76
CA ALA A 837 -8.00 -19.67 -19.64
C ALA A 837 -8.51 -18.26 -20.03
N PRO A 838 -9.40 -18.12 -21.06
CA PRO A 838 -10.02 -16.83 -21.38
C PRO A 838 -11.04 -16.42 -20.31
N ASP A 839 -11.20 -15.11 -20.09
CA ASP A 839 -12.30 -14.61 -19.26
C ASP A 839 -13.63 -14.75 -20.00
N VAL A 840 -14.74 -14.77 -19.25
CA VAL A 840 -16.10 -14.85 -19.78
C VAL A 840 -16.98 -13.95 -18.95
N GLN A 841 -17.63 -12.97 -19.59
CA GLN A 841 -18.58 -12.05 -18.95
C GLN A 841 -20.03 -12.56 -19.05
N GLY A 842 -20.94 -11.93 -18.29
CA GLY A 842 -22.39 -12.19 -18.37
C GLY A 842 -22.89 -13.31 -17.45
N LEU A 843 -22.00 -13.97 -16.70
CA LEU A 843 -22.35 -15.04 -15.77
C LEU A 843 -23.26 -14.53 -14.63
N ARG A 844 -24.21 -15.36 -14.17
CA ARG A 844 -25.20 -14.97 -13.15
C ARG A 844 -25.23 -15.93 -11.98
N ARG A 845 -25.37 -15.41 -10.76
CA ARG A 845 -25.55 -16.21 -9.54
C ARG A 845 -26.80 -15.76 -8.81
N PHE A 846 -27.59 -16.71 -8.30
CA PHE A 846 -28.80 -16.38 -7.56
C PHE A 846 -28.46 -15.51 -6.33
N GLY A 847 -29.23 -14.45 -6.10
CA GLY A 847 -29.00 -13.46 -5.05
C GLY A 847 -27.95 -12.38 -5.37
N VAL A 848 -27.23 -12.46 -6.50
CA VAL A 848 -26.25 -11.44 -6.92
C VAL A 848 -26.90 -10.49 -7.94
N GLY A 849 -26.92 -9.19 -7.63
CA GLY A 849 -27.61 -8.16 -8.43
C GLY A 849 -26.87 -7.71 -9.69
N HIS A 850 -25.60 -8.05 -9.85
CA HIS A 850 -24.75 -7.70 -10.99
C HIS A 850 -24.31 -8.98 -11.75
N PRO A 851 -23.88 -8.89 -13.03
CA PRO A 851 -23.18 -10.00 -13.66
C PRO A 851 -21.86 -10.27 -12.95
N LEU A 852 -21.40 -11.50 -13.07
CA LEU A 852 -20.06 -11.95 -12.73
C LEU A 852 -19.28 -12.19 -14.03
N ARG A 853 -17.97 -12.21 -13.95
CA ARG A 853 -17.11 -12.81 -14.97
C ARG A 853 -16.40 -14.05 -14.45
N LEU A 854 -15.82 -14.86 -15.33
CA LEU A 854 -15.17 -16.11 -14.94
C LEU A 854 -13.98 -15.89 -14.01
N PHE A 855 -13.23 -14.80 -14.19
CA PHE A 855 -12.13 -14.46 -13.28
C PHE A 855 -12.59 -14.12 -11.86
N ASP A 856 -13.86 -13.80 -11.62
CA ASP A 856 -14.39 -13.68 -10.25
C ASP A 856 -14.56 -15.05 -9.56
N LEU A 857 -14.57 -16.15 -10.33
CA LEU A 857 -14.68 -17.54 -9.85
C LEU A 857 -13.31 -18.25 -9.78
N THR A 858 -12.38 -17.88 -10.66
CA THR A 858 -11.03 -18.47 -10.72
C THR A 858 -9.99 -17.68 -9.93
N ARG A 859 -10.28 -16.45 -9.50
CA ARG A 859 -9.37 -15.65 -8.65
C ARG A 859 -9.07 -16.32 -7.31
N GLY A 860 -7.82 -16.26 -6.88
CA GLY A 860 -7.34 -16.74 -5.60
C GLY A 860 -6.09 -17.59 -5.71
N THR A 861 -5.83 -18.38 -4.68
CA THR A 861 -4.57 -19.13 -4.54
C THR A 861 -4.65 -20.59 -4.94
N ARG A 862 -5.84 -21.07 -5.33
CA ARG A 862 -6.22 -22.48 -5.55
C ARG A 862 -6.56 -22.73 -7.02
N SER A 863 -6.61 -24.01 -7.40
CA SER A 863 -7.16 -24.40 -8.70
C SER A 863 -8.69 -24.35 -8.66
N THR A 864 -9.32 -24.11 -9.81
CA THR A 864 -10.78 -24.09 -9.95
C THR A 864 -11.23 -25.11 -11.00
N LEU A 865 -12.02 -26.09 -10.57
CA LEU A 865 -12.73 -27.04 -11.42
C LEU A 865 -14.07 -26.44 -11.85
N LEU A 866 -14.17 -26.11 -13.14
CA LEU A 866 -15.36 -25.59 -13.80
C LEU A 866 -16.12 -26.78 -14.39
N LEU A 867 -17.14 -27.24 -13.68
CA LEU A 867 -18.04 -28.29 -14.13
C LEU A 867 -19.16 -27.64 -14.94
N HIS A 868 -19.46 -28.17 -16.12
CA HIS A 868 -20.48 -27.63 -17.01
C HIS A 868 -21.62 -28.61 -17.23
N ALA A 869 -22.86 -28.10 -17.23
CA ALA A 869 -24.07 -28.84 -17.58
C ALA A 869 -24.96 -28.03 -18.54
N ASP A 870 -25.37 -28.63 -19.65
CA ASP A 870 -26.30 -28.01 -20.61
C ASP A 870 -27.75 -28.55 -20.50
N ALA A 871 -28.62 -28.11 -21.41
CA ALA A 871 -30.03 -28.49 -21.45
C ALA A 871 -30.28 -30.00 -21.67
N THR A 872 -29.27 -30.76 -22.08
CA THR A 872 -29.34 -32.20 -22.31
C THR A 872 -28.84 -33.04 -21.12
N ALA A 873 -28.22 -32.41 -20.11
CA ALA A 873 -27.81 -33.08 -18.88
C ALA A 873 -29.03 -33.59 -18.07
N SER A 874 -28.95 -34.82 -17.58
CA SER A 874 -29.92 -35.36 -16.62
C SER A 874 -29.60 -34.91 -15.18
N GLU A 875 -30.60 -34.99 -14.29
CA GLU A 875 -30.39 -34.72 -12.86
C GLU A 875 -29.43 -35.71 -12.21
N GLU A 876 -29.36 -36.95 -12.73
CA GLU A 876 -28.37 -37.96 -12.33
C GLU A 876 -26.96 -37.53 -12.69
N GLN A 877 -26.73 -37.06 -13.93
CA GLN A 877 -25.43 -36.53 -14.35
C GLN A 877 -25.01 -35.31 -13.53
N VAL A 878 -25.93 -34.43 -13.15
CA VAL A 878 -25.63 -33.29 -12.27
C VAL A 878 -25.25 -33.75 -10.85
N SER A 879 -25.85 -34.83 -10.35
CA SER A 879 -25.43 -35.45 -9.07
C SER A 879 -24.08 -36.17 -9.18
N ASP A 880 -23.72 -36.72 -10.35
CA ASP A 880 -22.39 -37.28 -10.58
C ASP A 880 -21.30 -36.19 -10.60
N LEU A 881 -21.60 -35.00 -11.15
CA LEU A 881 -20.72 -33.82 -11.03
C LEU A 881 -20.49 -33.39 -9.57
N GLU A 882 -21.52 -33.49 -8.73
CA GLU A 882 -21.44 -33.21 -7.29
C GLU A 882 -20.57 -34.25 -6.54
N LYS A 883 -20.75 -35.54 -6.82
CA LYS A 883 -19.90 -36.62 -6.28
C LYS A 883 -18.43 -36.44 -6.69
N LEU A 884 -18.19 -36.13 -7.96
CA LEU A 884 -16.84 -35.88 -8.49
C LEU A 884 -16.18 -34.68 -7.79
N ALA A 885 -16.91 -33.58 -7.58
CA ALA A 885 -16.39 -32.43 -6.86
C ALA A 885 -16.00 -32.77 -5.40
N VAL A 886 -16.76 -33.65 -4.75
CA VAL A 886 -16.41 -34.18 -3.41
C VAL A 886 -15.15 -35.06 -3.48
N ALA A 887 -15.03 -35.96 -4.46
CA ALA A 887 -13.85 -36.81 -4.66
C ALA A 887 -12.58 -35.97 -4.92
N VAL A 888 -12.66 -35.01 -5.85
CA VAL A 888 -11.58 -34.05 -6.16
C VAL A 888 -11.19 -33.25 -4.92
N ARG A 889 -12.15 -32.74 -4.15
CA ARG A 889 -11.88 -32.00 -2.91
C ARG A 889 -11.19 -32.86 -1.85
N GLN A 890 -11.54 -34.15 -1.76
CA GLN A 890 -10.89 -35.09 -0.83
C GLN A 890 -9.46 -35.41 -1.26
N GLN A 891 -9.25 -35.82 -2.52
CA GLN A 891 -7.92 -36.16 -3.05
C GLN A 891 -6.95 -34.97 -2.94
N THR A 892 -7.42 -33.76 -3.27
CA THR A 892 -6.59 -32.54 -3.28
C THR A 892 -6.56 -31.80 -1.95
N ARG A 893 -7.14 -32.39 -0.89
CA ARG A 893 -7.19 -31.83 0.48
C ARG A 893 -7.80 -30.42 0.54
N GLY A 894 -8.63 -30.07 -0.45
CA GLY A 894 -9.30 -28.77 -0.59
C GLY A 894 -8.54 -27.70 -1.39
N GLU A 895 -7.42 -28.03 -2.03
CA GLU A 895 -6.67 -27.12 -2.93
C GLU A 895 -7.30 -26.95 -4.32
N VAL A 896 -8.33 -27.75 -4.66
CA VAL A 896 -9.22 -27.52 -5.80
C VAL A 896 -10.62 -27.12 -5.31
N GLY A 897 -11.10 -25.94 -5.72
CA GLY A 897 -12.49 -25.53 -5.58
C GLY A 897 -13.31 -25.94 -6.81
N ALA A 898 -14.62 -26.13 -6.67
CA ALA A 898 -15.49 -26.51 -7.79
C ALA A 898 -16.70 -25.56 -7.93
N TYR A 899 -17.08 -25.26 -9.17
CA TYR A 899 -18.29 -24.51 -9.53
C TYR A 899 -19.06 -25.26 -10.62
N LEU A 900 -20.40 -25.24 -10.53
CA LEU A 900 -21.27 -25.72 -11.60
C LEU A 900 -21.71 -24.53 -12.48
N VAL A 901 -21.16 -24.44 -13.69
CA VAL A 901 -21.55 -23.50 -14.74
C VAL A 901 -22.66 -24.14 -15.57
N ALA A 902 -23.91 -23.77 -15.30
CA ALA A 902 -25.08 -24.34 -15.95
C ALA A 902 -25.59 -23.42 -17.08
N ALA A 903 -25.87 -23.98 -18.25
CA ALA A 903 -26.50 -23.26 -19.37
C ALA A 903 -27.89 -22.69 -18.98
N PRO A 904 -28.50 -21.76 -19.75
CA PRO A 904 -29.75 -21.10 -19.35
C PRO A 904 -30.89 -22.09 -19.07
N GLU A 905 -31.05 -23.10 -19.92
CA GLU A 905 -32.12 -24.10 -19.85
C GLU A 905 -31.74 -25.37 -19.06
N ALA A 906 -30.50 -25.47 -18.55
CA ALA A 906 -30.02 -26.64 -17.83
C ALA A 906 -30.82 -26.88 -16.54
N ARG A 907 -31.24 -28.14 -16.30
CA ARG A 907 -31.97 -28.51 -15.09
C ARG A 907 -30.96 -28.80 -13.97
N VAL A 908 -30.99 -27.97 -12.94
CA VAL A 908 -30.11 -28.10 -11.77
C VAL A 908 -31.01 -28.31 -10.53
N PRO A 909 -30.81 -29.38 -9.74
CA PRO A 909 -31.57 -29.59 -8.52
C PRO A 909 -31.43 -28.42 -7.53
N LEU A 910 -32.51 -28.06 -6.84
CA LEU A 910 -32.55 -26.92 -5.92
C LEU A 910 -31.62 -27.08 -4.69
N LEU A 911 -31.21 -28.30 -4.37
CA LEU A 911 -30.44 -28.66 -3.18
C LEU A 911 -29.08 -29.30 -3.51
N VAL A 912 -28.51 -29.01 -4.69
CA VAL A 912 -27.15 -29.45 -5.04
C VAL A 912 -26.12 -28.75 -4.14
N ASP A 913 -25.18 -29.51 -3.53
CA ASP A 913 -24.10 -28.99 -2.68
C ASP A 913 -22.91 -28.47 -3.53
N LEU A 914 -23.24 -27.72 -4.58
CA LEU A 914 -22.28 -27.05 -5.46
C LEU A 914 -22.58 -25.55 -5.59
N PRO A 915 -21.56 -24.69 -5.62
CA PRO A 915 -21.71 -23.30 -6.05
C PRO A 915 -22.18 -23.22 -7.51
N VAL A 916 -23.48 -22.97 -7.72
CA VAL A 916 -24.07 -22.84 -9.06
C VAL A 916 -23.93 -21.43 -9.61
N VAL A 917 -23.48 -21.33 -10.86
CA VAL A 917 -23.44 -20.14 -11.69
C VAL A 917 -24.17 -20.45 -13.01
N ARG A 918 -24.89 -19.48 -13.56
CA ARG A 918 -25.63 -19.60 -14.82
C ARG A 918 -24.91 -18.84 -15.93
N ASP A 919 -24.61 -19.55 -17.01
CA ASP A 919 -24.17 -18.96 -18.28
C ASP A 919 -25.40 -18.44 -19.03
N ALA A 920 -25.96 -17.30 -18.58
CA ALA A 920 -27.25 -16.79 -19.05
C ALA A 920 -27.26 -16.35 -20.52
N GLU A 921 -26.08 -16.06 -21.09
CA GLU A 921 -25.90 -15.53 -22.44
C GLU A 921 -25.21 -16.55 -23.38
N GLY A 922 -24.84 -17.74 -22.87
CA GLY A 922 -24.14 -18.78 -23.65
C GLY A 922 -22.67 -18.47 -23.92
N THR A 923 -22.11 -17.45 -23.26
CA THR A 923 -20.76 -16.93 -23.49
C THR A 923 -19.69 -17.91 -22.99
N PHE A 924 -19.95 -18.62 -21.90
CA PHE A 924 -19.06 -19.68 -21.43
C PHE A 924 -19.09 -20.88 -22.37
N ALA A 925 -20.29 -21.33 -22.75
CA ALA A 925 -20.45 -22.49 -23.63
C ALA A 925 -19.84 -22.27 -25.03
N ALA A 926 -19.82 -21.02 -25.51
CA ALA A 926 -19.11 -20.62 -26.72
C ALA A 926 -17.58 -20.58 -26.53
N ALA A 927 -17.09 -19.86 -25.51
CA ALA A 927 -15.65 -19.67 -25.28
C ALA A 927 -14.91 -20.96 -24.87
N TYR A 928 -15.59 -21.88 -24.19
CA TYR A 928 -15.04 -23.16 -23.73
C TYR A 928 -15.56 -24.37 -24.54
N GLY A 929 -16.30 -24.13 -25.63
CA GLY A 929 -16.78 -25.20 -26.52
C GLY A 929 -17.58 -26.31 -25.83
N THR A 930 -18.33 -26.00 -24.77
CA THR A 930 -19.08 -27.01 -23.98
C THR A 930 -20.52 -27.19 -24.44
N ALA A 931 -20.98 -26.45 -25.46
CA ALA A 931 -22.33 -26.56 -26.00
C ALA A 931 -22.64 -27.95 -26.60
N GLY A 932 -23.76 -28.56 -26.21
CA GLY A 932 -24.20 -29.89 -26.69
C GLY A 932 -23.33 -31.04 -26.17
N ALA A 933 -22.71 -30.87 -25.01
CA ALA A 933 -21.89 -31.89 -24.35
C ALA A 933 -22.71 -32.80 -23.42
N GLY A 934 -23.88 -32.34 -22.96
CA GLY A 934 -24.49 -32.84 -21.73
C GLY A 934 -23.69 -32.32 -20.54
N THR A 935 -22.55 -32.97 -20.26
CA THR A 935 -21.58 -32.55 -19.25
C THR A 935 -20.17 -32.39 -19.81
N ALA A 936 -19.41 -31.46 -19.25
CA ALA A 936 -18.00 -31.24 -19.53
C ALA A 936 -17.29 -30.69 -18.29
N ALA A 937 -15.96 -30.71 -18.26
CA ALA A 937 -15.19 -30.00 -17.24
C ALA A 937 -13.93 -29.33 -17.80
N TYR A 938 -13.53 -28.25 -17.12
CA TYR A 938 -12.22 -27.60 -17.25
C TYR A 938 -11.60 -27.43 -15.86
N LEU A 939 -10.35 -27.84 -15.69
CA LEU A 939 -9.55 -27.51 -14.51
C LEU A 939 -8.65 -26.33 -14.84
N VAL A 940 -8.90 -25.18 -14.21
CA VAL A 940 -8.02 -24.01 -14.29
C VAL A 940 -7.03 -24.06 -13.12
N ARG A 941 -5.74 -24.01 -13.44
CA ARG A 941 -4.62 -23.97 -12.49
C ARG A 941 -4.61 -22.65 -11.70
N PRO A 942 -3.90 -22.57 -10.55
CA PRO A 942 -3.79 -21.33 -9.79
C PRO A 942 -3.06 -20.21 -10.56
N ASP A 943 -2.36 -20.56 -11.64
CA ASP A 943 -1.72 -19.59 -12.54
C ASP A 943 -2.60 -19.15 -13.73
N GLY A 944 -3.86 -19.58 -13.82
CA GLY A 944 -4.81 -19.17 -14.85
C GLY A 944 -4.64 -19.87 -16.22
N HIS A 945 -3.93 -21.00 -16.27
CA HIS A 945 -3.88 -21.86 -17.46
C HIS A 945 -4.76 -23.10 -17.26
N VAL A 946 -5.29 -23.66 -18.34
CA VAL A 946 -6.02 -24.93 -18.30
C VAL A 946 -5.03 -26.06 -17.99
N GLY A 947 -5.25 -26.79 -16.89
CA GLY A 947 -4.53 -28.03 -16.58
C GLY A 947 -5.20 -29.24 -17.23
N PHE A 948 -6.53 -29.31 -17.21
CA PHE A 948 -7.29 -30.43 -17.75
C PHE A 948 -8.58 -29.98 -18.43
N ARG A 949 -9.02 -30.71 -19.48
CA ARG A 949 -10.40 -30.63 -19.99
C ARG A 949 -10.96 -32.02 -20.33
N GLY A 950 -12.28 -32.18 -20.23
CA GLY A 950 -12.96 -33.44 -20.57
C GLY A 950 -14.37 -33.22 -21.12
N ARG A 951 -14.69 -33.89 -22.24
CA ARG A 951 -16.01 -33.94 -22.89
C ARG A 951 -16.16 -35.30 -23.62
N PRO A 952 -17.10 -36.19 -23.21
CA PRO A 952 -17.76 -36.17 -21.92
C PRO A 952 -16.75 -36.22 -20.78
N LEU A 953 -17.19 -35.89 -19.56
CA LEU A 953 -16.33 -35.94 -18.40
C LEU A 953 -16.00 -37.39 -18.01
N ASP A 954 -14.72 -37.64 -17.78
CA ASP A 954 -14.17 -38.92 -17.31
C ASP A 954 -13.54 -38.66 -15.92
N GLU A 955 -14.04 -39.37 -14.90
CA GLU A 955 -13.62 -39.20 -13.50
C GLU A 955 -12.20 -39.71 -13.29
N ASP A 956 -11.91 -40.94 -13.71
CA ASP A 956 -10.60 -41.57 -13.53
C ASP A 956 -9.50 -40.72 -14.19
N ALA A 957 -9.71 -40.22 -15.42
CA ALA A 957 -8.75 -39.37 -16.11
C ALA A 957 -8.48 -38.03 -15.39
N LEU A 958 -9.49 -37.44 -14.75
CA LEU A 958 -9.32 -36.22 -13.95
C LEU A 958 -8.57 -36.51 -12.64
N LEU A 959 -8.92 -37.59 -11.93
CA LEU A 959 -8.27 -37.96 -10.68
C LEU A 959 -6.80 -38.38 -10.91
N ASP A 960 -6.50 -39.08 -12.01
CA ASP A 960 -5.14 -39.41 -12.44
C ASP A 960 -4.33 -38.16 -12.79
N HIS A 961 -4.92 -37.20 -13.53
CA HIS A 961 -4.28 -35.91 -13.79
C HIS A 961 -3.96 -35.17 -12.49
N LEU A 962 -4.90 -35.14 -11.53
CA LEU A 962 -4.70 -34.53 -10.22
C LEU A 962 -3.61 -35.24 -9.40
N ALA A 963 -3.44 -36.55 -9.53
CA ALA A 963 -2.33 -37.29 -8.90
C ALA A 963 -0.95 -36.93 -9.47
N GLY A 964 -0.89 -36.38 -10.69
CA GLY A 964 0.32 -35.78 -11.28
C GLY A 964 0.67 -34.39 -10.71
N VAL A 965 -0.25 -33.76 -9.98
CA VAL A 965 -0.08 -32.41 -9.38
C VAL A 965 0.04 -32.49 -7.86
N PHE A 966 -0.83 -33.27 -7.23
CA PHE A 966 -0.99 -33.37 -5.78
C PHE A 966 -0.48 -34.72 -5.24
N ALA A 967 0.26 -34.69 -4.13
CA ALA A 967 0.69 -35.89 -3.42
C ALA A 967 -0.52 -36.58 -2.76
N GLN A 968 -0.64 -37.89 -2.98
CA GLN A 968 -1.65 -38.75 -2.33
C GLN A 968 -1.38 -38.87 -0.83
#